data_AF-A0A9E1KB55-F1
#
_entry.id   AF-A0A9E1KB55-F1
#
_cell.length_a   1.000
_cell.length_b   1.000
_cell.length_c   1.000
_cell.angle_alpha   90.00
_cell.angle_beta   90.00
_cell.angle_gamma   90.00
#
_symmetry.space_group_name_H-M   'P 1'
#
loop_
_entity.id
_entity.type
_entity.pdbx_description
1 polymer ?
#
loop_
_entity_poly.entity_id
_entity_poly.type
_entity_poly.pdbx_seq_one_letter_code
_entity_poly.pdbx_strand_id
1 'polypeptide(L)'
;TIFIPELLTKGYERWTTPEKLAQASQEKISNKNQKNPSLSNINYSIESLGLSFHFPSYTGKNPEFIKPADGSIHVLPGTEAIISAKTNSPVMSANLIFSEQDILAMKKENNTSFNSSLLVKEKGFYQFKIKDPLGEERLIPKKYPVTLAKDQSPNIVLFLANPKPVYFNTDKVQLFYEGTDDFGISAVNLVFSINSKTNRTLVKKYKNQDKETKGNYKWSLAQIAINPGDEVSYYLEINDNDNIFGPNKGQSETYSFKIFDSEQEMENLVEMQEELTERMITLLATGLVKGASLKNQPNNLIGWKKLLTINIDELIKIVRLTQRIHDQGKTIDQFPQHYLDLLKNITRGLSQIRKSQIKALSDLQSQIQKPSQATLKATSPYSPVNNQMTAHLEKDILFLVKITNQQKLNRTKTLEEELNNLTQALREDLEKPSPDKSSKTSKELKNKINKIQKVLQKLMDQLSRQTKSMPDEFLNPNAFKRLNMAKLSDALKKMEQMISQGKFKEAMEELKKMEEDLKRLANKIRRADSEKESFLDRETVKTIDNAIEKMDQLQKRQQDLAEATAQMNEKLRQEQSQIFESQINKLFNDLIRDIDSIRNIFKEDKKFLATHKTMDQMKSLIDQEIEANREIQQLRQATVESSQSKKLDENFKKLKEVRKKLSQLTEKKKSLKVNEPQRFKEALPQLQKKYDSLNKLAKLQELNEFADIFKKTYPDILRWQYKLRTSVNLQDDIAEKLESDLTQVSKINNSISKKIGSMIRSIRKNYNSSITMEQKKELKQMEKQEYEIRKESQKLSQSFSKLGEKNPMIPSELSQGMKQTERHMKQAEKNLREQNISESIKSENLSLKGLNKTRDLLSQMKNSNGETSQAKRQNSRKLGTGSSPDSRRGGASRMQKERVLLPDENQYKAPKEFREEILNAMKKKAPKDYERMIMEYYKDLVQ
;
A
#
# COMPACT_ATOMS: atom_id res chain seq x y z
N THR A 1 -18.25 -17.81 42.89
CA THR A 1 -17.44 -16.62 43.21
C THR A 1 -18.37 -15.41 43.15
N ILE A 2 -18.99 -14.93 44.25
CA ILE A 2 -18.46 -14.58 45.60
C ILE A 2 -17.47 -13.41 45.46
N PHE A 3 -17.87 -12.14 45.70
CA PHE A 3 -17.84 -11.36 46.99
C PHE A 3 -16.40 -10.81 47.25
N ILE A 4 -16.07 -9.55 47.60
CA ILE A 4 -16.72 -8.25 47.98
C ILE A 4 -15.64 -7.11 47.89
N PRO A 5 -15.85 -5.80 48.25
CA PRO A 5 -17.05 -4.95 48.30
C PRO A 5 -16.88 -3.50 47.72
N GLU A 6 -18.03 -2.93 47.38
CA GLU A 6 -18.58 -1.59 47.72
C GLU A 6 -17.92 -0.58 48.72
N LEU A 7 -18.29 0.71 48.50
CA LEU A 7 -18.83 1.73 49.46
C LEU A 7 -17.95 2.88 50.08
N LEU A 8 -18.45 4.12 49.87
CA LEU A 8 -18.39 5.36 50.71
C LEU A 8 -17.04 6.15 50.84
N THR A 9 -16.95 7.49 50.96
CA THR A 9 -17.87 8.65 50.73
C THR A 9 -17.10 10.01 50.73
N LYS A 10 -17.68 11.02 50.06
CA LYS A 10 -17.74 12.48 50.40
C LYS A 10 -16.47 13.38 50.44
N GLY A 11 -16.74 14.67 50.17
CA GLY A 11 -15.92 15.86 50.46
C GLY A 11 -15.02 16.27 49.30
N TYR A 12 -15.16 17.41 48.60
CA TYR A 12 -15.72 18.73 48.96
C TYR A 12 -15.17 19.32 50.27
N GLU A 13 -14.67 20.55 50.17
CA GLU A 13 -14.14 21.39 51.27
C GLU A 13 -12.97 20.80 52.08
N ARG A 14 -11.76 21.02 51.56
CA ARG A 14 -10.57 21.15 52.43
C ARG A 14 -10.69 22.41 53.29
N TRP A 15 -11.13 22.19 54.52
CA TRP A 15 -10.62 22.81 55.75
C TRP A 15 -10.04 24.22 55.65
N THR A 16 -10.91 25.18 55.96
CA THR A 16 -10.51 26.46 56.55
C THR A 16 -10.21 26.31 58.04
N THR A 17 -9.03 26.76 58.47
CA THR A 17 -8.70 27.26 59.84
C THR A 17 -8.73 26.23 61.00
N PRO A 18 -8.17 26.49 62.20
CA PRO A 18 -7.54 27.73 62.74
C PRO A 18 -6.08 27.49 63.26
N GLU A 19 -5.34 28.38 63.95
CA GLU A 19 -5.52 29.79 64.37
C GLU A 19 -4.17 30.58 64.51
N LYS A 20 -4.29 31.81 65.04
CA LYS A 20 -3.35 32.83 65.55
C LYS A 20 -2.00 32.40 66.17
N LEU A 21 -0.99 33.26 65.98
CA LEU A 21 -0.43 34.22 66.97
C LEU A 21 0.31 35.31 66.15
N ALA A 22 -0.07 36.59 66.09
CA ALA A 22 -0.35 37.62 67.10
C ALA A 22 0.89 38.45 67.49
N GLN A 23 0.96 39.67 66.94
CA GLN A 23 1.50 40.93 67.49
C GLN A 23 1.47 41.98 66.35
N ALA A 24 1.39 43.29 66.55
CA ALA A 24 0.80 44.13 67.59
C ALA A 24 0.90 45.59 67.11
N SER A 25 0.26 46.53 67.81
CA SER A 25 0.53 47.99 67.78
C SER A 25 0.36 48.76 66.44
N GLN A 26 -0.80 49.43 66.37
CA GLN A 26 -0.94 50.88 66.15
C GLN A 26 -0.72 51.51 64.76
N GLU A 27 -1.48 52.60 64.54
CA GLU A 27 -1.43 53.56 63.43
C GLU A 27 -1.90 53.05 62.04
N LYS A 28 -2.80 53.71 61.31
CA LYS A 28 -3.48 55.02 61.45
C LYS A 28 -4.86 54.98 60.77
N ILE A 29 -5.91 55.39 61.49
CA ILE A 29 -7.06 56.11 60.88
C ILE A 29 -7.27 57.36 61.71
N SER A 30 -6.78 58.50 61.22
CA SER A 30 -7.08 59.79 61.85
C SER A 30 -8.39 60.35 61.29
N ASN A 31 -9.34 60.55 62.20
CA ASN A 31 -10.39 61.56 62.18
C ASN A 31 -11.13 61.84 60.85
N LYS A 32 -12.38 61.35 60.77
CA LYS A 32 -13.48 62.13 60.18
C LYS A 32 -14.27 62.83 61.28
N ASN A 33 -13.84 64.05 61.60
CA ASN A 33 -14.67 65.24 61.81
C ASN A 33 -13.70 66.41 61.97
N GLN A 34 -13.63 67.31 60.99
CA GLN A 34 -14.42 68.55 61.01
C GLN A 34 -14.30 69.30 62.34
N LYS A 35 -13.43 70.31 62.35
CA LYS A 35 -13.92 71.70 62.20
C LYS A 35 -12.88 72.58 61.48
N ASN A 36 -13.41 73.35 60.53
CA ASN A 36 -12.95 74.56 59.83
C ASN A 36 -11.96 75.49 60.59
N PRO A 37 -11.41 76.56 59.94
CA PRO A 37 -11.13 76.78 58.50
C PRO A 37 -9.77 77.47 58.20
N SER A 38 -9.26 77.40 56.97
CA SER A 38 -8.46 78.49 56.32
C SER A 38 -7.99 78.10 54.91
N LEU A 39 -7.58 79.08 54.10
CA LEU A 39 -7.16 78.92 52.69
C LEU A 39 -5.84 78.14 52.55
N SER A 40 -5.81 77.10 51.71
CA SER A 40 -4.76 76.85 50.67
C SER A 40 -4.84 75.43 50.04
N ASN A 41 -4.46 75.33 48.75
CA ASN A 41 -4.20 74.12 47.94
C ASN A 41 -5.27 73.01 47.81
N ILE A 42 -5.92 72.96 46.62
CA ILE A 42 -6.67 71.79 46.14
C ILE A 42 -5.70 70.69 45.71
N ASN A 43 -5.87 69.46 46.22
CA ASN A 43 -5.12 68.29 45.75
C ASN A 43 -5.97 67.49 44.74
N TYR A 44 -5.47 67.40 43.51
CA TYR A 44 -6.18 66.79 42.39
C TYR A 44 -5.86 65.30 42.24
N SER A 45 -6.87 64.49 41.96
CA SER A 45 -6.74 63.06 41.73
C SER A 45 -7.75 62.55 40.69
N ILE A 46 -7.45 61.38 40.12
CA ILE A 46 -8.38 60.67 39.23
C ILE A 46 -9.33 59.83 40.10
N GLU A 47 -10.62 60.15 40.03
CA GLU A 47 -11.71 59.48 40.77
C GLU A 47 -12.06 58.13 40.14
N SER A 48 -12.09 58.05 38.80
CA SER A 48 -12.37 56.81 38.07
C SER A 48 -11.71 56.80 36.69
N LEU A 49 -11.26 55.63 36.26
CA LEU A 49 -10.78 55.37 34.90
C LEU A 49 -11.71 54.41 34.17
N GLY A 50 -11.72 54.50 32.84
CA GLY A 50 -12.24 53.45 31.98
C GLY A 50 -11.35 53.28 30.76
N LEU A 51 -11.03 52.03 30.42
CA LEU A 51 -10.17 51.67 29.30
C LEU A 51 -10.99 50.97 28.22
N SER A 52 -10.71 51.27 26.96
CA SER A 52 -11.25 50.54 25.81
C SER A 52 -10.13 50.16 24.86
N PHE A 53 -10.00 48.87 24.53
CA PHE A 53 -8.92 48.32 23.72
C PHE A 53 -9.43 47.87 22.36
N HIS A 54 -8.87 48.44 21.29
CA HIS A 54 -9.12 48.04 19.91
C HIS A 54 -7.89 47.26 19.41
N PHE A 55 -8.01 45.93 19.33
CA PHE A 55 -6.91 45.04 18.96
C PHE A 55 -6.59 45.09 17.45
N PRO A 56 -5.36 44.74 17.03
CA PRO A 56 -4.98 44.68 15.62
C PRO A 56 -5.88 43.77 14.78
N SER A 57 -6.10 44.12 13.52
CA SER A 57 -7.00 43.41 12.61
C SER A 57 -6.64 41.95 12.34
N TYR A 58 -5.37 41.56 12.49
CA TYR A 58 -4.94 40.17 12.32
C TYR A 58 -5.44 39.25 13.46
N THR A 59 -5.71 39.82 14.65
CA THR A 59 -6.11 39.06 15.84
C THR A 59 -7.57 38.61 15.84
N GLY A 60 -8.42 39.25 15.03
CA GLY A 60 -9.86 39.01 14.97
C GLY A 60 -10.64 39.29 16.27
N LYS A 61 -10.03 39.96 17.28
CA LYS A 61 -10.66 40.23 18.57
C LYS A 61 -11.61 41.43 18.51
N ASN A 62 -12.78 41.28 19.14
CA ASN A 62 -13.70 42.39 19.39
C ASN A 62 -13.08 43.40 20.39
N PRO A 63 -13.46 44.68 20.35
CA PRO A 63 -12.98 45.66 21.34
C PRO A 63 -13.41 45.31 22.76
N GLU A 64 -12.49 45.46 23.70
CA GLU A 64 -12.71 45.20 25.14
C GLU A 64 -12.94 46.53 25.89
N PHE A 65 -13.82 46.53 26.89
CA PHE A 65 -14.21 47.73 27.63
C PHE A 65 -14.21 47.45 29.14
N ILE A 66 -13.42 48.22 29.91
CA ILE A 66 -13.25 48.05 31.36
C ILE A 66 -13.57 49.38 32.04
N LYS A 67 -14.63 49.44 32.86
CA LYS A 67 -14.99 50.64 33.64
C LYS A 67 -15.76 50.25 34.92
N PRO A 68 -15.29 50.60 36.13
CA PRO A 68 -14.03 51.28 36.42
C PRO A 68 -12.81 50.37 36.16
N ALA A 69 -11.75 50.94 35.60
CA ALA A 69 -10.45 50.29 35.44
C ALA A 69 -9.48 50.71 36.56
N ASP A 70 -8.53 49.85 36.90
CA ASP A 70 -7.39 50.16 37.78
C ASP A 70 -6.37 51.11 37.11
N GLY A 71 -6.40 51.14 35.78
CA GLY A 71 -5.56 51.91 34.87
C GLY A 71 -4.37 51.14 34.29
N SER A 72 -4.18 49.86 34.61
CA SER A 72 -3.12 49.06 34.00
C SER A 72 -3.47 48.71 32.55
N ILE A 73 -2.46 48.69 31.66
CA ILE A 73 -2.62 48.30 30.25
C ILE A 73 -1.71 47.10 29.97
N HIS A 74 -2.31 46.00 29.53
CA HIS A 74 -1.60 44.79 29.10
C HIS A 74 -2.22 44.28 27.78
N VAL A 75 -1.60 44.60 26.65
CA VAL A 75 -2.19 44.41 25.31
C VAL A 75 -1.13 43.99 24.29
N LEU A 76 -1.55 43.50 23.11
CA LEU A 76 -0.64 43.19 22.02
C LEU A 76 -0.06 44.48 21.40
N PRO A 77 1.15 44.43 20.82
CA PRO A 77 1.68 45.55 20.04
C PRO A 77 0.70 45.98 18.95
N GLY A 78 0.54 47.29 18.77
CA GLY A 78 -0.40 47.88 17.81
C GLY A 78 -1.86 47.95 18.28
N THR A 79 -2.19 47.52 19.50
CA THR A 79 -3.50 47.79 20.10
C THR A 79 -3.69 49.29 20.36
N GLU A 80 -4.84 49.84 19.97
CA GLU A 80 -5.24 51.21 20.29
C GLU A 80 -6.04 51.24 21.61
N ALA A 81 -5.51 51.92 22.62
CA ALA A 81 -6.08 52.04 23.96
C ALA A 81 -6.72 53.42 24.16
N ILE A 82 -8.05 53.47 24.23
CA ILE A 82 -8.81 54.67 24.55
C ILE A 82 -8.98 54.76 26.07
N ILE A 83 -8.42 55.80 26.65
CA ILE A 83 -8.30 56.03 28.09
C ILE A 83 -9.26 57.17 28.46
N SER A 84 -10.31 56.84 29.20
CA SER A 84 -11.27 57.79 29.79
C SER A 84 -10.96 57.99 31.27
N ALA A 85 -10.86 59.25 31.72
CA ALA A 85 -10.51 59.61 33.09
C ALA A 85 -11.49 60.65 33.66
N LYS A 86 -11.92 60.46 34.91
CA LYS A 86 -12.73 61.41 35.67
C LYS A 86 -11.90 61.98 36.82
N THR A 87 -11.89 63.31 36.97
CA THR A 87 -11.16 64.04 38.01
C THR A 87 -12.04 64.35 39.22
N ASN A 88 -11.43 64.40 40.41
CA ASN A 88 -12.10 64.71 41.69
C ASN A 88 -12.55 66.17 41.83
N SER A 89 -12.18 67.06 40.90
CA SER A 89 -12.51 68.49 40.89
C SER A 89 -12.42 69.02 39.46
N PRO A 90 -13.13 70.11 39.11
CA PRO A 90 -13.13 70.66 37.76
C PRO A 90 -11.72 71.04 37.27
N VAL A 91 -11.40 70.71 36.03
CA VAL A 91 -10.15 71.12 35.35
C VAL A 91 -10.42 71.73 33.98
N MET A 92 -9.57 72.65 33.54
CA MET A 92 -9.68 73.33 32.24
C MET A 92 -9.34 72.37 31.10
N SER A 93 -8.19 71.71 31.20
CA SER A 93 -7.67 70.73 30.25
C SER A 93 -6.90 69.63 30.97
N ALA A 94 -6.71 68.50 30.27
CA ALA A 94 -5.88 67.40 30.72
C ALA A 94 -5.04 66.87 29.55
N ASN A 95 -3.81 66.47 29.84
CA ASN A 95 -2.89 65.81 28.92
C ASN A 95 -2.48 64.46 29.54
N LEU A 96 -2.37 63.43 28.71
CA LEU A 96 -1.83 62.14 29.07
C LEU A 96 -0.36 62.10 28.63
N ILE A 97 0.55 61.87 29.57
CA ILE A 97 1.98 61.77 29.31
C ILE A 97 2.35 60.30 29.32
N PHE A 98 2.86 59.76 28.20
CA PHE A 98 3.37 58.41 28.08
C PHE A 98 4.91 58.41 28.13
N SER A 99 5.46 57.58 29.01
CA SER A 99 6.91 57.35 29.21
C SER A 99 7.75 58.62 29.34
N GLU A 100 7.18 59.67 29.96
CA GLU A 100 7.81 60.99 30.20
C GLU A 100 8.22 61.79 28.94
N GLN A 101 7.82 61.35 27.73
CA GLN A 101 8.19 61.98 26.46
C GLN A 101 6.97 62.37 25.61
N ASP A 102 6.04 61.44 25.39
CA ASP A 102 4.88 61.68 24.52
C ASP A 102 3.75 62.37 25.30
N ILE A 103 3.39 63.59 24.89
CA ILE A 103 2.29 64.36 25.51
C ILE A 103 1.07 64.35 24.59
N LEU A 104 0.05 63.58 24.96
CA LEU A 104 -1.21 63.42 24.24
C LEU A 104 -2.30 64.31 24.87
N ALA A 105 -2.81 65.28 24.11
CA ALA A 105 -3.89 66.16 24.61
C ALA A 105 -5.21 65.38 24.74
N MET A 106 -5.82 65.41 25.94
CA MET A 106 -7.08 64.71 26.17
C MET A 106 -8.28 65.56 25.72
N LYS A 107 -9.20 64.95 24.98
CA LYS A 107 -10.47 65.56 24.60
C LYS A 107 -11.39 65.66 25.81
N LYS A 108 -11.82 66.87 26.14
CA LYS A 108 -12.76 67.17 27.22
C LYS A 108 -14.18 66.74 26.83
N GLU A 109 -14.83 65.91 27.65
CA GLU A 109 -16.27 65.59 27.51
C GLU A 109 -17.12 66.53 28.37
N ASN A 110 -16.68 66.79 29.61
CA ASN A 110 -17.31 67.73 30.54
C ASN A 110 -16.24 68.31 31.49
N ASN A 111 -16.62 69.14 32.46
CA ASN A 111 -15.65 69.78 33.36
C ASN A 111 -14.85 68.81 34.26
N THR A 112 -15.22 67.55 34.34
CA THR A 112 -14.56 66.50 35.13
C THR A 112 -14.10 65.28 34.33
N SER A 113 -14.56 65.07 33.09
CA SER A 113 -14.30 63.86 32.28
C SER A 113 -13.52 64.16 30.98
N PHE A 114 -12.50 63.34 30.71
CA PHE A 114 -11.55 63.52 29.60
C PHE A 114 -11.17 62.17 28.97
N ASN A 115 -11.04 62.12 27.64
CA ASN A 115 -10.64 60.91 26.90
C ASN A 115 -9.41 61.17 26.03
N SER A 116 -8.51 60.19 25.89
CA SER A 116 -7.42 60.19 24.91
C SER A 116 -7.25 58.81 24.29
N SER A 117 -6.73 58.73 23.07
CA SER A 117 -6.27 57.48 22.48
C SER A 117 -4.74 57.35 22.60
N LEU A 118 -4.24 56.12 22.78
CA LEU A 118 -2.83 55.76 22.86
C LEU A 118 -2.60 54.49 22.03
N LEU A 119 -1.77 54.57 20.98
CA LEU A 119 -1.38 53.41 20.18
C LEU A 119 -0.19 52.70 20.86
N VAL A 120 -0.44 51.53 21.45
CA VAL A 120 0.54 50.82 22.27
C VAL A 120 1.52 50.04 21.40
N LYS A 121 2.71 50.59 21.15
CA LYS A 121 3.80 49.91 20.43
C LYS A 121 4.92 49.39 21.33
N GLU A 122 5.13 50.05 22.47
CA GLU A 122 6.26 49.81 23.38
C GLU A 122 5.78 49.72 24.83
N LYS A 123 6.61 49.14 25.70
CA LYS A 123 6.36 49.05 27.15
C LYS A 123 6.71 50.38 27.84
N GLY A 124 5.98 50.74 28.89
CA GLY A 124 6.19 52.01 29.57
C GLY A 124 5.22 52.25 30.73
N PHE A 125 4.89 53.52 30.98
CA PHE A 125 3.82 53.92 31.88
C PHE A 125 3.19 55.23 31.39
N TYR A 126 1.96 55.53 31.80
CA TYR A 126 1.35 56.83 31.57
C TYR A 126 0.98 57.55 32.87
N GLN A 127 0.87 58.87 32.78
CA GLN A 127 0.46 59.79 33.84
C GLN A 127 -0.47 60.87 33.29
N PHE A 128 -1.18 61.56 34.18
CA PHE A 128 -2.06 62.67 33.82
C PHE A 128 -1.45 64.00 34.28
N LYS A 129 -1.33 64.96 33.36
CA LYS A 129 -0.99 66.35 33.66
C LYS A 129 -2.20 67.22 33.36
N ILE A 130 -2.75 67.84 34.40
CA ILE A 130 -4.01 68.61 34.34
C ILE A 130 -3.75 70.10 34.48
N LYS A 131 -4.72 70.93 34.08
CA LYS A 131 -4.69 72.38 34.27
C LYS A 131 -5.87 72.84 35.14
N ASP A 132 -5.56 73.42 36.29
CA ASP A 132 -6.50 74.01 37.25
C ASP A 132 -7.30 75.17 36.61
N PRO A 133 -8.56 75.45 36.99
CA PRO A 133 -9.25 76.70 36.70
C PRO A 133 -8.45 78.00 36.92
N LEU A 134 -7.45 77.99 37.81
CA LEU A 134 -6.51 79.10 38.02
C LEU A 134 -5.39 79.18 36.96
N GLY A 135 -5.33 78.25 36.01
CA GLY A 135 -4.32 78.20 34.95
C GLY A 135 -3.04 77.44 35.31
N GLU A 136 -2.88 76.99 36.56
CA GLU A 136 -1.73 76.21 37.02
C GLU A 136 -1.73 74.77 36.49
N GLU A 137 -0.57 74.29 36.02
CA GLU A 137 -0.42 72.92 35.53
C GLU A 137 0.10 71.98 36.63
N ARG A 138 -0.63 70.89 36.91
CA ARG A 138 -0.31 69.92 37.98
C ARG A 138 -0.17 68.51 37.41
N LEU A 139 0.96 67.86 37.68
CA LEU A 139 1.19 66.46 37.32
C LEU A 139 0.65 65.55 38.44
N ILE A 140 -0.20 64.59 38.08
CA ILE A 140 -0.72 63.60 39.03
C ILE A 140 0.37 62.53 39.27
N PRO A 141 0.84 62.31 40.51
CA PRO A 141 2.00 61.44 40.77
C PRO A 141 1.80 59.96 40.45
N LYS A 142 0.54 59.48 40.37
CA LYS A 142 0.24 58.06 40.12
C LYS A 142 0.63 57.66 38.69
N LYS A 143 1.63 56.77 38.58
CA LYS A 143 2.05 56.12 37.34
C LYS A 143 1.20 54.89 37.07
N TYR A 144 0.77 54.71 35.82
CA TYR A 144 -0.06 53.60 35.36
C TYR A 144 0.73 52.74 34.36
N PRO A 145 1.00 51.45 34.64
CA PRO A 145 1.91 50.65 33.83
C PRO A 145 1.30 50.23 32.48
N VAL A 146 2.14 50.20 31.45
CA VAL A 146 1.81 49.72 30.10
C VAL A 146 2.79 48.61 29.74
N THR A 147 2.25 47.42 29.45
CA THR A 147 3.02 46.21 29.17
C THR A 147 2.50 45.53 27.92
N LEU A 148 3.40 44.83 27.22
CA LEU A 148 3.08 44.13 25.97
C LEU A 148 2.85 42.64 26.23
N ALA A 149 1.74 42.12 25.72
CA ALA A 149 1.56 40.69 25.48
C ALA A 149 2.43 40.26 24.29
N LYS A 150 2.82 38.98 24.24
CA LYS A 150 3.61 38.42 23.13
C LYS A 150 2.77 37.47 22.30
N ASP A 151 2.85 37.64 20.99
CA ASP A 151 2.32 36.72 19.99
C ASP A 151 3.03 35.36 20.01
N GLN A 152 2.33 34.26 19.69
CA GLN A 152 2.89 32.92 19.68
C GLN A 152 3.24 32.49 18.24
N SER A 153 4.39 31.84 18.07
CA SER A 153 4.73 31.29 16.75
C SER A 153 3.82 30.10 16.41
N PRO A 154 3.35 29.98 15.16
CA PRO A 154 2.48 28.89 14.73
C PRO A 154 3.17 27.55 14.89
N ASN A 155 2.41 26.49 15.16
CA ASN A 155 2.90 25.12 15.22
C ASN A 155 2.48 24.32 13.98
N ILE A 156 3.32 23.39 13.52
CA ILE A 156 2.98 22.46 12.44
C ILE A 156 3.58 21.06 12.67
N VAL A 157 2.70 20.06 12.63
CA VAL A 157 3.07 18.63 12.69
C VAL A 157 2.97 18.04 11.29
N LEU A 158 4.03 17.32 10.89
CA LEU A 158 4.13 16.61 9.61
C LEU A 158 3.92 15.11 9.84
N PHE A 159 2.93 14.53 9.17
CA PHE A 159 2.65 13.10 9.17
C PHE A 159 3.00 12.48 7.80
N LEU A 160 3.66 11.32 7.83
CA LEU A 160 4.09 10.59 6.64
C LEU A 160 3.32 9.28 6.52
N ALA A 161 2.61 9.08 5.40
CA ALA A 161 1.75 7.90 5.24
C ALA A 161 2.52 6.57 5.09
N ASN A 162 3.75 6.61 4.57
CA ASN A 162 4.73 5.53 4.61
C ASN A 162 6.12 6.07 4.22
N PRO A 163 6.94 6.55 5.18
CA PRO A 163 8.27 7.05 4.88
C PRO A 163 9.21 5.90 4.47
N LYS A 164 9.83 6.01 3.29
CA LYS A 164 10.92 5.12 2.87
C LYS A 164 12.27 5.78 3.17
N PRO A 165 13.30 5.02 3.60
CA PRO A 165 14.67 5.55 3.68
C PRO A 165 15.27 5.83 2.29
N VAL A 166 14.75 5.17 1.24
CA VAL A 166 15.22 5.30 -0.14
C VAL A 166 14.02 5.44 -1.10
N TYR A 167 14.09 6.40 -2.02
CA TYR A 167 13.09 6.63 -3.08
C TYR A 167 13.74 6.61 -4.47
N PHE A 168 12.96 6.27 -5.50
CA PHE A 168 13.40 6.44 -6.89
C PHE A 168 13.23 7.91 -7.32
N ASN A 169 13.99 8.37 -8.31
CA ASN A 169 13.83 9.72 -8.87
C ASN A 169 12.43 9.96 -9.49
N THR A 170 11.69 8.91 -9.83
CA THR A 170 10.31 8.95 -10.33
C THR A 170 9.23 8.87 -9.24
N ASP A 171 9.61 8.58 -7.98
CA ASP A 171 8.66 8.39 -6.88
C ASP A 171 7.92 9.70 -6.51
N LYS A 172 6.83 9.54 -5.76
CA LYS A 172 6.02 10.64 -5.22
C LYS A 172 5.86 10.49 -3.72
N VAL A 173 6.29 11.50 -2.97
CA VAL A 173 6.19 11.55 -1.51
C VAL A 173 4.87 12.20 -1.13
N GLN A 174 4.07 11.53 -0.30
CA GLN A 174 2.77 12.04 0.15
C GLN A 174 2.91 12.56 1.59
N LEU A 175 2.76 13.86 1.74
CA LEU A 175 2.85 14.59 3.01
C LEU A 175 1.44 14.88 3.52
N PHE A 176 1.22 14.75 4.82
CA PHE A 176 0.02 15.19 5.52
C PHE A 176 0.43 16.12 6.65
N TYR A 177 -0.36 17.12 6.98
CA TYR A 177 0.00 18.07 8.03
C TYR A 177 -1.21 18.60 8.79
N GLU A 178 -0.94 18.98 10.03
CA GLU A 178 -1.83 19.70 10.93
C GLU A 178 -1.07 20.91 11.47
N GLY A 179 -1.65 22.10 11.31
CA GLY A 179 -1.07 23.35 11.79
C GLY A 179 -2.06 24.10 12.68
N THR A 180 -1.55 24.74 13.72
CA THR A 180 -2.35 25.43 14.74
C THR A 180 -1.70 26.76 15.14
N ASP A 181 -2.51 27.79 15.30
CA ASP A 181 -2.09 29.16 15.63
C ASP A 181 -3.16 29.87 16.47
N ASP A 182 -2.79 30.87 17.27
CA ASP A 182 -3.73 31.59 18.15
C ASP A 182 -4.47 32.74 17.45
N PHE A 183 -3.98 33.27 16.32
CA PHE A 183 -4.64 34.36 15.56
C PHE A 183 -4.98 34.00 14.10
N GLY A 184 -4.22 33.16 13.43
CA GLY A 184 -4.58 32.52 12.17
C GLY A 184 -3.41 32.28 11.21
N ILE A 185 -3.51 31.23 10.41
CA ILE A 185 -2.43 30.76 9.52
C ILE A 185 -2.53 31.43 8.14
N SER A 186 -1.42 31.93 7.58
CA SER A 186 -1.40 32.50 6.21
C SER A 186 -0.88 31.55 5.12
N ALA A 187 0.12 30.71 5.42
CA ALA A 187 0.72 29.82 4.43
C ALA A 187 1.42 28.60 5.04
N VAL A 188 1.50 27.53 4.26
CA VAL A 188 2.39 26.38 4.50
C VAL A 188 3.29 26.19 3.27
N ASN A 189 4.58 26.02 3.52
CA ASN A 189 5.64 25.81 2.53
C ASN A 189 6.38 24.49 2.81
N LEU A 190 6.77 23.80 1.76
CA LEU A 190 7.72 22.69 1.82
C LEU A 190 9.13 23.25 1.62
N VAL A 191 10.00 23.07 2.60
CA VAL A 191 11.41 23.42 2.51
C VAL A 191 12.21 22.12 2.36
N PHE A 192 13.07 22.04 1.36
CA PHE A 192 13.91 20.87 1.14
C PHE A 192 15.34 21.26 0.73
N SER A 193 16.32 20.50 1.17
CA SER A 193 17.73 20.68 0.89
C SER A 193 18.26 19.46 0.14
N ILE A 194 18.94 19.69 -0.99
CA ILE A 194 19.65 18.66 -1.76
C ILE A 194 21.12 19.05 -1.72
N ASN A 195 21.98 18.21 -1.15
CA ASN A 195 23.44 18.45 -1.04
C ASN A 195 23.78 19.89 -0.59
N SER A 196 23.13 20.35 0.49
CA SER A 196 23.24 21.71 1.08
C SER A 196 22.68 22.88 0.24
N LYS A 197 21.90 22.63 -0.82
CA LYS A 197 21.12 23.66 -1.52
C LYS A 197 19.66 23.61 -1.11
N THR A 198 19.23 24.61 -0.34
CA THR A 198 17.83 24.75 0.11
C THR A 198 16.95 25.36 -0.97
N ASN A 199 15.84 24.70 -1.27
CA ASN A 199 14.74 25.17 -2.10
C ASN A 199 13.45 25.27 -1.26
N ARG A 200 12.53 26.13 -1.69
CA ARG A 200 11.21 26.31 -1.05
C ARG A 200 10.11 26.19 -2.10
N THR A 201 9.06 25.44 -1.78
CA THR A 201 7.87 25.26 -2.62
C THR A 201 6.61 25.59 -1.81
N LEU A 202 5.74 26.45 -2.33
CA LEU A 202 4.47 26.74 -1.70
C LEU A 202 3.56 25.50 -1.73
N VAL A 203 3.10 25.05 -0.56
CA VAL A 203 2.16 23.93 -0.45
C VAL A 203 0.72 24.42 -0.50
N LYS A 204 0.38 25.44 0.31
CA LYS A 204 -0.95 26.04 0.35
C LYS A 204 -0.89 27.45 0.94
N LYS A 205 -1.66 28.37 0.37
CA LYS A 205 -1.92 29.71 0.93
C LYS A 205 -3.36 29.78 1.43
N TYR A 206 -3.54 30.37 2.60
CA TYR A 206 -4.82 30.56 3.27
C TYR A 206 -5.29 32.01 3.06
N LYS A 207 -6.62 32.21 3.08
CA LYS A 207 -7.25 33.53 2.89
C LYS A 207 -8.08 33.95 4.11
N ASN A 208 -8.55 32.98 4.88
CA ASN A 208 -9.28 33.18 6.11
C ASN A 208 -8.28 33.10 7.28
N GLN A 209 -8.59 33.73 8.41
CA GLN A 209 -7.82 33.64 9.65
C GLN A 209 -8.08 32.30 10.36
N ASP A 210 -7.85 31.20 9.64
CA ASP A 210 -8.09 29.84 10.12
C ASP A 210 -7.05 29.50 11.19
N LYS A 211 -7.49 29.32 12.43
CA LYS A 211 -6.64 28.99 13.60
C LYS A 211 -6.13 27.55 13.60
N GLU A 212 -6.84 26.66 12.91
CA GLU A 212 -6.45 25.28 12.69
C GLU A 212 -6.53 24.97 11.20
N THR A 213 -5.53 24.27 10.66
CA THR A 213 -5.56 23.75 9.30
C THR A 213 -5.10 22.30 9.25
N LYS A 214 -5.75 21.53 8.38
CA LYS A 214 -5.34 20.17 8.03
C LYS A 214 -5.24 20.07 6.50
N GLY A 215 -4.19 19.40 6.03
CA GLY A 215 -3.92 19.33 4.59
C GLY A 215 -3.08 18.14 4.18
N ASN A 216 -2.97 17.95 2.88
CA ASN A 216 -2.03 17.02 2.28
C ASN A 216 -1.35 17.66 1.06
N TYR A 217 -0.17 17.16 0.73
CA TYR A 217 0.60 17.59 -0.42
C TYR A 217 1.28 16.39 -1.08
N LYS A 218 1.27 16.35 -2.41
CA LYS A 218 1.88 15.27 -3.20
C LYS A 218 3.12 15.80 -3.91
N TRP A 219 4.27 15.54 -3.32
CA TRP A 219 5.55 16.00 -3.84
C TRP A 219 6.08 15.01 -4.89
N SER A 220 6.32 15.48 -6.12
CA SER A 220 6.78 14.64 -7.24
C SER A 220 8.28 14.82 -7.46
N LEU A 221 9.09 13.83 -7.12
CA LEU A 221 10.56 13.95 -7.20
C LEU A 221 11.06 14.15 -8.64
N ALA A 222 10.36 13.56 -9.62
CA ALA A 222 10.65 13.69 -11.05
C ALA A 222 10.61 15.12 -11.62
N GLN A 223 10.07 16.09 -10.87
CA GLN A 223 9.99 17.49 -11.29
C GLN A 223 11.18 18.33 -10.79
N ILE A 224 12.11 17.73 -10.04
CA ILE A 224 13.25 18.39 -9.44
C ILE A 224 14.54 17.82 -10.06
N ALA A 225 15.56 18.66 -10.22
CA ALA A 225 16.89 18.24 -10.65
C ALA A 225 17.63 17.49 -9.52
N ILE A 226 17.23 16.23 -9.30
CA ILE A 226 17.80 15.30 -8.33
C ILE A 226 18.52 14.17 -9.08
N ASN A 227 19.71 13.79 -8.61
CA ASN A 227 20.53 12.72 -9.18
C ASN A 227 20.43 11.44 -8.33
N PRO A 228 20.75 10.27 -8.91
CA PRO A 228 20.99 9.05 -8.13
C PRO A 228 22.02 9.29 -7.01
N GLY A 229 21.77 8.72 -5.82
CA GLY A 229 22.66 8.87 -4.66
C GLY A 229 22.51 10.17 -3.85
N ASP A 230 21.79 11.18 -4.36
CA ASP A 230 21.57 12.43 -3.62
C ASP A 230 20.81 12.19 -2.30
N GLU A 231 21.23 12.89 -1.24
CA GLU A 231 20.52 12.92 0.05
C GLU A 231 19.66 14.18 0.16
N VAL A 232 18.38 13.97 0.51
CA VAL A 232 17.35 15.01 0.53
C VAL A 232 16.78 15.14 1.93
N SER A 233 17.00 16.29 2.58
CA SER A 233 16.40 16.63 3.87
C SER A 233 15.24 17.61 3.67
N TYR A 234 14.11 17.44 4.35
CA TYR A 234 12.93 18.28 4.16
C TYR A 234 12.07 18.44 5.42
N TYR A 235 11.35 19.55 5.51
CA TYR A 235 10.39 19.89 6.56
C TYR A 235 9.29 20.82 6.01
N LEU A 236 8.21 21.01 6.77
CA LEU A 236 7.21 22.04 6.48
C LEU A 236 7.45 23.29 7.34
N GLU A 237 7.38 24.45 6.69
CA GLU A 237 7.43 25.78 7.31
C GLU A 237 5.99 26.36 7.27
N ILE A 238 5.47 26.78 8.41
CA ILE A 238 4.14 27.42 8.55
C ILE A 238 4.32 28.88 8.93
N ASN A 239 3.51 29.77 8.35
CA ASN A 239 3.51 31.20 8.65
C ASN A 239 2.14 31.61 9.23
N ASP A 240 2.15 32.45 10.26
CA ASP A 240 0.94 33.07 10.83
C ASP A 240 0.42 34.22 9.94
N ASN A 241 -0.46 35.07 10.48
CA ASN A 241 -1.04 36.23 9.82
C ASN A 241 -0.55 37.59 10.37
N ASP A 242 0.52 37.63 11.18
CA ASP A 242 1.07 38.90 11.72
C ASP A 242 1.55 39.81 10.57
N ASN A 243 1.04 41.03 10.57
CA ASN A 243 1.36 42.08 9.60
C ASN A 243 1.96 43.34 10.24
N ILE A 244 2.23 43.34 11.54
CA ILE A 244 2.87 44.43 12.28
C ILE A 244 4.38 44.29 12.21
N PHE A 245 4.92 43.14 12.60
CA PHE A 245 6.35 42.82 12.47
C PHE A 245 6.65 41.88 11.28
N GLY A 246 5.59 41.33 10.68
CA GLY A 246 5.63 40.34 9.61
C GLY A 246 5.53 38.91 10.14
N PRO A 247 5.17 37.93 9.29
CA PRO A 247 4.65 36.67 9.81
C PRO A 247 5.66 35.86 10.63
N ASN A 248 5.29 35.45 11.85
CA ASN A 248 6.10 34.50 12.62
C ASN A 248 6.03 33.11 11.98
N LYS A 249 7.06 32.30 12.26
CA LYS A 249 7.29 31.02 11.60
C LYS A 249 7.34 29.85 12.56
N GLY A 250 6.64 28.80 12.18
CA GLY A 250 6.77 27.46 12.75
C GLY A 250 7.48 26.52 11.77
N GLN A 251 8.14 25.49 12.31
CA GLN A 251 8.79 24.45 11.53
C GLN A 251 8.45 23.08 12.10
N SER A 252 8.14 22.11 11.22
CA SER A 252 7.99 20.71 11.58
C SER A 252 9.32 20.02 11.87
N GLU A 253 9.26 18.81 12.42
CA GLU A 253 10.37 17.86 12.37
C GLU A 253 10.96 17.75 10.95
N THR A 254 12.28 17.55 10.89
CA THR A 254 13.02 17.38 9.63
C THR A 254 13.24 15.91 9.34
N TYR A 255 12.85 15.50 8.13
CA TYR A 255 12.99 14.13 7.64
C TYR A 255 14.05 14.08 6.54
N SER A 256 14.69 12.93 6.35
CA SER A 256 15.59 12.71 5.21
C SER A 256 15.33 11.38 4.51
N PHE A 257 15.69 11.33 3.23
CA PHE A 257 15.79 10.11 2.44
C PHE A 257 16.92 10.21 1.42
N LYS A 258 17.35 9.05 0.91
CA LYS A 258 18.31 8.96 -0.21
C LYS A 258 17.62 8.58 -1.50
N ILE A 259 18.22 8.97 -2.61
CA ILE A 259 17.75 8.56 -3.94
C ILE A 259 18.45 7.27 -4.34
N PHE A 260 17.67 6.30 -4.81
CA PHE A 260 18.18 5.01 -5.24
C PHE A 260 19.22 5.18 -6.34
N ASP A 261 20.43 4.67 -6.09
CA ASP A 261 21.52 4.62 -7.07
C ASP A 261 21.65 3.20 -7.61
N SER A 262 21.08 2.98 -8.80
CA SER A 262 21.16 1.69 -9.49
C SER A 262 22.58 1.31 -9.89
N GLU A 263 23.50 2.27 -10.07
CA GLU A 263 24.90 1.97 -10.37
C GLU A 263 25.62 1.48 -9.11
N GLN A 264 25.48 2.21 -8.00
CA GLN A 264 26.12 1.85 -6.73
C GLN A 264 25.55 0.54 -6.16
N GLU A 265 24.23 0.33 -6.23
CA GLU A 265 23.62 -0.93 -5.80
C GLU A 265 24.05 -2.11 -6.68
N MET A 266 24.27 -1.91 -7.98
CA MET A 266 24.85 -2.95 -8.84
C MET A 266 26.32 -3.24 -8.47
N GLU A 267 27.12 -2.21 -8.15
CA GLU A 267 28.51 -2.39 -7.71
C GLU A 267 28.58 -3.15 -6.37
N ASN A 268 27.82 -2.71 -5.36
CA ASN A 268 27.68 -3.39 -4.08
C ASN A 268 27.24 -4.86 -4.28
N LEU A 269 26.31 -5.09 -5.21
CA LEU A 269 25.81 -6.43 -5.51
C LEU A 269 26.92 -7.29 -6.14
N VAL A 270 27.68 -6.78 -7.11
CA VAL A 270 28.85 -7.48 -7.70
C VAL A 270 29.89 -7.85 -6.63
N GLU A 271 30.19 -6.96 -5.69
CA GLU A 271 31.11 -7.27 -4.57
C GLU A 271 30.57 -8.41 -3.69
N MET A 272 29.27 -8.46 -3.41
CA MET A 272 28.66 -9.61 -2.73
C MET A 272 28.68 -10.90 -3.56
N GLN A 273 28.65 -10.84 -4.90
CA GLN A 273 28.85 -12.03 -5.75
C GLN A 273 30.28 -12.56 -5.65
N GLU A 274 31.27 -11.67 -5.55
CA GLU A 274 32.67 -12.05 -5.34
C GLU A 274 32.84 -12.72 -3.97
N GLU A 275 32.30 -12.13 -2.88
CA GLU A 275 32.29 -12.73 -1.55
C GLU A 275 31.62 -14.11 -1.54
N LEU A 276 30.47 -14.24 -2.23
CA LEU A 276 29.77 -15.52 -2.38
C LEU A 276 30.66 -16.56 -3.06
N THR A 277 31.32 -16.17 -4.15
CA THR A 277 32.18 -17.05 -4.95
C THR A 277 33.41 -17.49 -4.15
N GLU A 278 34.09 -16.57 -3.46
CA GLU A 278 35.25 -16.86 -2.60
C GLU A 278 34.88 -17.81 -1.45
N ARG A 279 33.73 -17.60 -0.78
CA ARG A 279 33.23 -18.51 0.27
C ARG A 279 32.95 -19.90 -0.29
N MET A 280 32.35 -20.00 -1.47
CA MET A 280 32.07 -21.28 -2.13
C MET A 280 33.37 -22.00 -2.54
N ILE A 281 34.36 -21.29 -3.08
CA ILE A 281 35.71 -21.83 -3.38
C ILE A 281 36.39 -22.32 -2.09
N THR A 282 36.32 -21.55 -1.01
CA THR A 282 36.91 -21.92 0.30
C THR A 282 36.28 -23.18 0.88
N LEU A 283 34.95 -23.30 0.78
CA LEU A 283 34.21 -24.51 1.18
C LEU A 283 34.53 -25.70 0.27
N LEU A 284 34.63 -25.49 -1.03
CA LEU A 284 35.02 -26.52 -2.00
C LEU A 284 36.43 -27.06 -1.70
N ALA A 285 37.43 -26.17 -1.54
CA ALA A 285 38.79 -26.55 -1.18
C ALA A 285 38.83 -27.31 0.16
N THR A 286 38.05 -26.88 1.15
CA THR A 286 37.88 -27.59 2.43
C THR A 286 37.32 -29.00 2.22
N GLY A 287 36.28 -29.15 1.40
CA GLY A 287 35.63 -30.42 1.08
C GLY A 287 36.53 -31.37 0.27
N LEU A 288 37.33 -30.85 -0.66
CA LEU A 288 38.28 -31.64 -1.46
C LEU A 288 39.47 -32.10 -0.61
N VAL A 289 40.18 -31.18 0.05
CA VAL A 289 41.42 -31.49 0.78
C VAL A 289 41.13 -32.34 2.02
N LYS A 290 40.21 -31.92 2.90
CA LYS A 290 39.90 -32.67 4.13
C LYS A 290 39.06 -33.90 3.84
N GLY A 291 38.15 -33.84 2.86
CA GLY A 291 37.34 -34.99 2.45
C GLY A 291 38.18 -36.12 1.85
N ALA A 292 39.18 -35.81 1.02
CA ALA A 292 40.12 -36.81 0.48
C ALA A 292 40.97 -37.46 1.59
N SER A 293 41.50 -36.66 2.52
CA SER A 293 42.25 -37.16 3.68
C SER A 293 41.40 -38.12 4.55
N LEU A 294 40.16 -37.74 4.86
CA LEU A 294 39.24 -38.56 5.66
C LEU A 294 38.64 -39.76 4.90
N LYS A 295 38.61 -39.74 3.57
CA LYS A 295 38.26 -40.91 2.73
C LYS A 295 39.25 -42.05 2.95
N ASN A 296 40.54 -41.73 3.12
CA ASN A 296 41.62 -42.68 3.39
C ASN A 296 41.68 -43.10 4.87
N GLN A 297 40.90 -42.49 5.75
CA GLN A 297 40.78 -42.82 7.17
C GLN A 297 39.30 -43.07 7.56
N PRO A 298 38.66 -44.14 7.06
CA PRO A 298 37.21 -44.33 7.19
C PRO A 298 36.71 -44.42 8.63
N ASN A 299 37.56 -44.85 9.57
CA ASN A 299 37.24 -44.94 11.00
C ASN A 299 37.38 -43.61 11.77
N ASN A 300 37.86 -42.53 11.13
CA ASN A 300 38.07 -41.22 11.80
C ASN A 300 36.74 -40.45 11.95
N LEU A 301 35.86 -40.95 12.82
CA LEU A 301 34.53 -40.38 13.08
C LEU A 301 34.62 -38.93 13.59
N ILE A 302 35.62 -38.60 14.41
CA ILE A 302 35.82 -37.24 14.95
C ILE A 302 36.18 -36.26 13.83
N GLY A 303 37.05 -36.67 12.89
CA GLY A 303 37.38 -35.89 11.71
C GLY A 303 36.17 -35.65 10.81
N TRP A 304 35.37 -36.68 10.53
CA TRP A 304 34.11 -36.54 9.79
C TRP A 304 33.10 -35.63 10.49
N LYS A 305 32.95 -35.73 11.82
CA LYS A 305 32.11 -34.81 12.62
C LYS A 305 32.57 -33.36 12.45
N LYS A 306 33.88 -33.10 12.62
CA LYS A 306 34.46 -31.75 12.50
C LYS A 306 34.30 -31.17 11.09
N LEU A 307 34.52 -31.96 10.04
CA LEU A 307 34.34 -31.54 8.65
C LEU A 307 32.86 -31.20 8.38
N LEU A 308 31.93 -32.08 8.75
CA LEU A 308 30.50 -31.86 8.53
C LEU A 308 29.98 -30.63 9.29
N THR A 309 30.41 -30.38 10.53
CA THR A 309 30.06 -29.16 11.26
C THR A 309 30.52 -27.90 10.54
N ILE A 310 31.81 -27.83 10.14
CA ILE A 310 32.37 -26.68 9.40
C ILE A 310 31.60 -26.46 8.08
N ASN A 311 31.33 -27.54 7.35
CA ASN A 311 30.60 -27.47 6.08
C ASN A 311 29.17 -26.95 6.28
N ILE A 312 28.44 -27.43 7.31
CA ILE A 312 27.07 -26.97 7.62
C ILE A 312 27.06 -25.47 7.95
N ASP A 313 28.02 -24.99 8.76
CA ASP A 313 28.10 -23.59 9.16
C ASP A 313 28.41 -22.65 7.98
N GLU A 314 29.34 -23.01 7.10
CA GLU A 314 29.61 -22.24 5.87
C GLU A 314 28.43 -22.33 4.88
N LEU A 315 27.78 -23.48 4.72
CA LEU A 315 26.57 -23.60 3.90
C LEU A 315 25.44 -22.69 4.41
N ILE A 316 25.31 -22.45 5.72
CA ILE A 316 24.35 -21.48 6.27
C ILE A 316 24.71 -20.05 5.84
N LYS A 317 25.99 -19.66 5.91
CA LYS A 317 26.47 -18.33 5.51
C LYS A 317 26.29 -18.09 4.01
N ILE A 318 26.73 -19.05 3.19
CA ILE A 318 26.60 -19.04 1.72
C ILE A 318 25.13 -18.91 1.33
N VAL A 319 24.24 -19.78 1.81
CA VAL A 319 22.79 -19.72 1.48
C VAL A 319 22.17 -18.37 1.88
N ARG A 320 22.55 -17.80 3.03
CA ARG A 320 22.06 -16.48 3.47
C ARG A 320 22.53 -15.35 2.54
N LEU A 321 23.79 -15.41 2.09
CA LEU A 321 24.36 -14.44 1.16
C LEU A 321 23.73 -14.57 -0.24
N THR A 322 23.56 -15.80 -0.75
CA THR A 322 22.85 -16.09 -2.01
C THR A 322 21.43 -15.52 -2.00
N GLN A 323 20.69 -15.68 -0.89
CA GLN A 323 19.35 -15.13 -0.72
C GLN A 323 19.35 -13.60 -0.74
N ARG A 324 20.28 -12.96 -0.01
CA ARG A 324 20.43 -11.49 0.01
C ARG A 324 20.67 -10.93 -1.40
N ILE A 325 21.61 -11.52 -2.15
CA ILE A 325 21.94 -11.10 -3.52
C ILE A 325 20.73 -11.26 -4.45
N HIS A 326 19.99 -12.37 -4.34
CA HIS A 326 18.77 -12.60 -5.12
C HIS A 326 17.67 -11.58 -4.78
N ASP A 327 17.49 -11.22 -3.52
CA ASP A 327 16.44 -10.29 -3.10
C ASP A 327 16.79 -8.84 -3.47
N GLN A 328 18.06 -8.43 -3.40
CA GLN A 328 18.53 -7.14 -3.94
C GLN A 328 18.51 -7.09 -5.48
N GLY A 329 18.87 -8.18 -6.15
CA GLY A 329 18.80 -8.27 -7.62
C GLY A 329 17.40 -8.01 -8.16
N LYS A 330 16.36 -8.43 -7.44
CA LYS A 330 14.95 -8.13 -7.78
C LYS A 330 14.55 -6.66 -7.64
N THR A 331 15.30 -5.85 -6.88
CA THR A 331 15.01 -4.42 -6.73
C THR A 331 15.69 -3.55 -7.78
N ILE A 332 16.65 -4.11 -8.53
CA ILE A 332 17.37 -3.42 -9.60
C ILE A 332 16.64 -3.66 -10.92
N ASP A 333 16.31 -2.57 -11.62
CA ASP A 333 15.70 -2.65 -12.95
C ASP A 333 16.64 -3.35 -13.95
N GLN A 334 16.06 -4.18 -14.84
CA GLN A 334 16.79 -4.93 -15.88
C GLN A 334 17.80 -5.97 -15.37
N PHE A 335 17.74 -6.38 -14.10
CA PHE A 335 18.60 -7.44 -13.58
C PHE A 335 18.36 -8.80 -14.30
N PRO A 336 19.41 -9.57 -14.67
CA PRO A 336 19.22 -10.76 -15.51
C PRO A 336 18.43 -11.88 -14.82
N GLN A 337 17.25 -12.22 -15.36
CA GLN A 337 16.34 -13.21 -14.75
C GLN A 337 16.99 -14.59 -14.57
N HIS A 338 17.77 -15.07 -15.55
CA HIS A 338 18.49 -16.34 -15.46
C HIS A 338 19.51 -16.37 -14.30
N TYR A 339 20.01 -15.21 -13.85
CA TYR A 339 20.86 -15.13 -12.67
C TYR A 339 20.08 -15.29 -11.36
N LEU A 340 18.86 -14.73 -11.28
CA LEU A 340 17.96 -15.00 -10.15
C LEU A 340 17.59 -16.49 -10.08
N ASP A 341 17.39 -17.13 -11.24
CA ASP A 341 17.12 -18.56 -11.33
C ASP A 341 18.35 -19.41 -10.92
N LEU A 342 19.57 -18.99 -11.28
CA LEU A 342 20.81 -19.57 -10.73
C LEU A 342 20.85 -19.49 -9.21
N LEU A 343 20.75 -18.28 -8.64
CA LEU A 343 20.84 -18.06 -7.18
C LEU A 343 19.77 -18.85 -6.42
N LYS A 344 18.58 -18.98 -6.99
CA LYS A 344 17.49 -19.81 -6.47
C LYS A 344 17.80 -21.31 -6.53
N ASN A 345 18.42 -21.78 -7.61
CA ASN A 345 18.86 -23.17 -7.75
C ASN A 345 20.00 -23.51 -6.80
N ILE A 346 21.02 -22.64 -6.67
CA ILE A 346 22.10 -22.74 -5.67
C ILE A 346 21.49 -22.83 -4.26
N THR A 347 20.64 -21.88 -3.89
CA THR A 347 19.93 -21.84 -2.60
C THR A 347 19.21 -23.15 -2.30
N ARG A 348 18.49 -23.70 -3.30
CA ARG A 348 17.72 -24.96 -3.20
C ARG A 348 18.65 -26.18 -3.03
N GLY A 349 19.68 -26.30 -3.86
CA GLY A 349 20.61 -27.43 -3.87
C GLY A 349 21.48 -27.48 -2.62
N LEU A 350 22.11 -26.37 -2.25
CA LEU A 350 22.89 -26.25 -1.01
C LEU A 350 22.03 -26.50 0.24
N SER A 351 20.75 -26.08 0.23
CA SER A 351 19.81 -26.40 1.32
C SER A 351 19.47 -27.90 1.41
N GLN A 352 19.44 -28.62 0.28
CA GLN A 352 19.26 -30.08 0.28
C GLN A 352 20.52 -30.80 0.77
N ILE A 353 21.70 -30.39 0.30
CA ILE A 353 23.00 -30.91 0.75
C ILE A 353 23.18 -30.69 2.25
N ARG A 354 22.86 -29.50 2.76
CA ARG A 354 22.89 -29.21 4.21
C ARG A 354 21.97 -30.13 5.01
N LYS A 355 20.76 -30.45 4.51
CA LYS A 355 19.87 -31.43 5.16
C LYS A 355 20.48 -32.84 5.19
N SER A 356 21.09 -33.28 4.09
CA SER A 356 21.82 -34.56 4.04
C SER A 356 23.00 -34.59 5.01
N GLN A 357 23.76 -33.49 5.13
CA GLN A 357 24.88 -33.36 6.07
C GLN A 357 24.41 -33.34 7.54
N ILE A 358 23.30 -32.65 7.86
CA ILE A 358 22.72 -32.67 9.22
C ILE A 358 22.27 -34.09 9.59
N LYS A 359 21.63 -34.82 8.66
CA LYS A 359 21.27 -36.22 8.88
C LYS A 359 22.52 -37.08 9.13
N ALA A 360 23.53 -36.97 8.27
CA ALA A 360 24.81 -37.66 8.43
C ALA A 360 25.51 -37.34 9.76
N LEU A 361 25.47 -36.08 10.21
CA LEU A 361 26.02 -35.65 11.50
C LEU A 361 25.26 -36.29 12.68
N SER A 362 23.93 -36.36 12.61
CA SER A 362 23.09 -37.03 13.61
C SER A 362 23.37 -38.54 13.67
N ASP A 363 23.44 -39.20 12.52
CA ASP A 363 23.77 -40.62 12.41
C ASP A 363 25.17 -40.91 13.00
N LEU A 364 26.14 -40.01 12.76
CA LEU A 364 27.50 -40.07 13.28
C LEU A 364 27.55 -39.87 14.81
N GLN A 365 26.82 -38.89 15.35
CA GLN A 365 26.70 -38.70 16.81
C GLN A 365 26.16 -39.96 17.51
N SER A 366 25.15 -40.60 16.92
CA SER A 366 24.59 -41.86 17.46
C SER A 366 25.57 -43.04 17.42
N GLN A 367 26.58 -43.01 16.53
CA GLN A 367 27.63 -44.04 16.45
C GLN A 367 28.76 -43.79 17.46
N ILE A 368 29.12 -42.53 17.72
CA ILE A 368 30.13 -42.17 18.73
C ILE A 368 29.66 -42.54 20.16
N GLN A 369 28.37 -42.49 20.43
CA GLN A 369 27.81 -42.81 21.76
C GLN A 369 27.67 -44.31 22.07
N LYS A 370 27.98 -45.21 21.13
CA LYS A 370 27.87 -46.66 21.33
C LYS A 370 29.22 -47.27 21.72
N PRO A 371 29.27 -48.20 22.70
CA PRO A 371 30.48 -48.99 22.96
C PRO A 371 30.96 -49.70 21.70
N SER A 372 32.24 -49.56 21.38
CA SER A 372 32.78 -49.91 20.07
C SER A 372 32.97 -51.42 19.88
N GLN A 373 32.23 -52.02 18.95
CA GLN A 373 32.70 -53.22 18.25
C GLN A 373 33.57 -52.78 17.06
N ALA A 374 34.85 -53.13 17.09
CA ALA A 374 35.84 -52.74 16.10
C ALA A 374 35.66 -53.50 14.77
N THR A 375 34.66 -53.11 13.98
CA THR A 375 34.47 -53.57 12.60
C THR A 375 35.11 -52.58 11.62
N LEU A 376 36.09 -53.07 10.87
CA LEU A 376 36.87 -52.27 9.92
C LEU A 376 36.02 -51.97 8.67
N LYS A 377 35.46 -50.76 8.58
CA LYS A 377 34.61 -50.37 7.45
C LYS A 377 35.48 -50.01 6.24
N ALA A 378 35.35 -50.77 5.15
CA ALA A 378 36.10 -50.54 3.91
C ALA A 378 35.86 -49.17 3.26
N THR A 379 34.71 -48.53 3.52
CA THR A 379 34.41 -47.17 3.08
C THR A 379 33.65 -46.38 4.15
N SER A 380 33.88 -45.06 4.21
CA SER A 380 33.12 -44.17 5.11
C SER A 380 31.73 -43.85 4.51
N PRO A 381 30.63 -44.06 5.26
CA PRO A 381 29.28 -43.74 4.78
C PRO A 381 29.03 -42.24 4.62
N TYR A 382 29.94 -41.40 5.13
CA TYR A 382 29.85 -39.93 5.07
C TYR A 382 30.52 -39.35 3.82
N SER A 383 31.39 -40.11 3.15
CA SER A 383 32.09 -39.69 1.93
C SER A 383 31.15 -39.30 0.78
N PRO A 384 30.08 -40.04 0.44
CA PRO A 384 29.13 -39.64 -0.61
C PRO A 384 28.47 -38.28 -0.36
N VAL A 385 28.21 -37.93 0.90
CA VAL A 385 27.56 -36.66 1.28
C VAL A 385 28.52 -35.47 1.10
N ASN A 386 29.82 -35.68 1.33
CA ASN A 386 30.84 -34.67 1.01
C ASN A 386 31.04 -34.53 -0.50
N ASN A 387 31.11 -35.64 -1.24
CA ASN A 387 31.29 -35.62 -2.69
C ASN A 387 30.09 -34.99 -3.42
N GLN A 388 28.87 -35.18 -2.90
CA GLN A 388 27.68 -34.46 -3.39
C GLN A 388 27.80 -32.94 -3.18
N MET A 389 28.43 -32.50 -2.08
CA MET A 389 28.69 -31.08 -1.84
C MET A 389 29.75 -30.53 -2.82
N THR A 390 30.88 -31.20 -2.98
CA THR A 390 31.97 -30.70 -3.85
C THR A 390 31.52 -30.59 -5.30
N ALA A 391 30.89 -31.63 -5.86
CA ALA A 391 30.39 -31.61 -7.24
C ALA A 391 29.33 -30.52 -7.49
N HIS A 392 28.51 -30.20 -6.48
CA HIS A 392 27.52 -29.12 -6.59
C HIS A 392 28.19 -27.74 -6.54
N LEU A 393 29.18 -27.56 -5.66
CA LEU A 393 29.94 -26.31 -5.55
C LEU A 393 30.78 -26.04 -6.79
N GLU A 394 31.52 -27.03 -7.31
CA GLU A 394 32.32 -26.94 -8.54
C GLU A 394 31.49 -26.38 -9.71
N LYS A 395 30.32 -26.98 -9.93
CA LYS A 395 29.36 -26.56 -10.94
C LYS A 395 28.84 -25.15 -10.68
N ASP A 396 28.34 -24.87 -9.48
CA ASP A 396 27.73 -23.57 -9.19
C ASP A 396 28.75 -22.42 -9.29
N ILE A 397 29.98 -22.63 -8.81
CA ILE A 397 31.10 -21.66 -8.91
C ILE A 397 31.40 -21.33 -10.37
N LEU A 398 31.47 -22.34 -11.25
CA LEU A 398 31.72 -22.13 -12.69
C LEU A 398 30.67 -21.20 -13.32
N PHE A 399 29.39 -21.44 -13.03
CA PHE A 399 28.30 -20.61 -13.55
C PHE A 399 28.22 -19.23 -12.89
N LEU A 400 28.54 -19.11 -11.59
CA LEU A 400 28.69 -17.83 -10.88
C LEU A 400 29.80 -16.98 -11.52
N VAL A 401 31.01 -17.51 -11.66
CA VAL A 401 32.15 -16.79 -12.26
C VAL A 401 31.80 -16.31 -13.67
N LYS A 402 31.22 -17.18 -14.50
CA LYS A 402 30.85 -16.84 -15.89
C LYS A 402 29.84 -15.69 -15.97
N ILE A 403 28.85 -15.62 -15.07
CA ILE A 403 27.85 -14.55 -15.08
C ILE A 403 28.30 -13.27 -14.38
N THR A 404 29.09 -13.36 -13.30
CA THR A 404 29.76 -12.21 -12.70
C THR A 404 30.70 -11.54 -13.71
N ASN A 405 31.48 -12.32 -14.47
CA ASN A 405 32.37 -11.80 -15.52
C ASN A 405 31.58 -11.16 -16.68
N GLN A 406 30.43 -11.71 -17.08
CA GLN A 406 29.54 -11.04 -18.02
C GLN A 406 29.03 -9.69 -17.48
N GLN A 407 28.58 -9.63 -16.23
CA GLN A 407 28.08 -8.37 -15.65
C GLN A 407 29.18 -7.31 -15.58
N LYS A 408 30.41 -7.71 -15.22
CA LYS A 408 31.60 -6.86 -15.28
C LYS A 408 31.87 -6.35 -16.69
N LEU A 409 31.87 -7.22 -17.70
CA LEU A 409 32.10 -6.87 -19.11
C LEU A 409 31.00 -5.94 -19.67
N ASN A 410 29.73 -6.21 -19.35
CA ASN A 410 28.61 -5.34 -19.71
C ASN A 410 28.79 -3.94 -19.12
N ARG A 411 29.21 -3.84 -17.85
CA ARG A 411 29.49 -2.54 -17.21
C ARG A 411 30.67 -1.81 -17.87
N THR A 412 31.74 -2.55 -18.20
CA THR A 412 32.89 -2.03 -18.97
C THR A 412 32.46 -1.49 -20.34
N LYS A 413 31.51 -2.16 -21.02
CA LYS A 413 30.92 -1.71 -22.29
C LYS A 413 30.06 -0.45 -22.11
N THR A 414 29.21 -0.38 -21.08
CA THR A 414 28.44 0.84 -20.78
C THR A 414 29.34 2.05 -20.50
N LEU A 415 30.43 1.85 -19.75
CA LEU A 415 31.43 2.90 -19.48
C LEU A 415 32.22 3.28 -20.75
N GLU A 416 32.50 2.35 -21.67
CA GLU A 416 33.06 2.66 -23.00
C GLU A 416 32.12 3.50 -23.85
N GLU A 417 30.83 3.14 -23.90
CA GLU A 417 29.81 3.89 -24.63
C GLU A 417 29.59 5.29 -24.04
N GLU A 418 29.56 5.43 -22.71
CA GLU A 418 29.52 6.74 -22.04
C GLU A 418 30.77 7.58 -22.38
N LEU A 419 31.95 6.97 -22.30
CA LEU A 419 33.22 7.64 -22.61
C LEU A 419 33.26 8.13 -24.06
N ASN A 420 32.85 7.29 -25.02
CA ASN A 420 32.77 7.63 -26.44
C ASN A 420 31.75 8.75 -26.72
N ASN A 421 30.60 8.72 -26.04
CA ASN A 421 29.59 9.79 -26.13
C ASN A 421 30.12 11.11 -25.56
N LEU A 422 30.84 11.08 -24.42
CA LEU A 422 31.46 12.26 -23.83
C LEU A 422 32.59 12.82 -24.70
N THR A 423 33.43 11.98 -25.31
CA THR A 423 34.48 12.45 -26.23
C THR A 423 33.90 13.05 -27.50
N GLN A 424 32.84 12.46 -28.07
CA GLN A 424 32.14 13.05 -29.21
C GLN A 424 31.50 14.39 -28.82
N ALA A 425 30.85 14.48 -27.66
CA ALA A 425 30.26 15.73 -27.18
C ALA A 425 31.29 16.79 -26.78
N LEU A 426 32.54 16.42 -26.47
CA LEU A 426 33.65 17.36 -26.33
C LEU A 426 34.14 17.83 -27.70
N ARG A 427 34.26 16.91 -28.66
CA ARG A 427 34.67 17.19 -30.04
C ARG A 427 33.72 18.17 -30.73
N GLU A 428 32.42 17.94 -30.65
CA GLU A 428 31.39 18.82 -31.23
C GLU A 428 31.44 20.25 -30.65
N ASP A 429 31.86 20.43 -29.41
CA ASP A 429 32.03 21.76 -28.80
C ASP A 429 33.37 22.42 -29.16
N LEU A 430 34.41 21.64 -29.47
CA LEU A 430 35.69 22.14 -29.99
C LEU A 430 35.65 22.48 -31.49
N GLU A 431 34.78 21.82 -32.27
CA GLU A 431 34.56 22.10 -33.69
C GLU A 431 33.65 23.32 -33.95
N LYS A 432 32.84 23.77 -32.96
CA LYS A 432 31.94 24.93 -33.11
C LYS A 432 32.72 26.25 -33.28
N PRO A 433 32.54 26.98 -34.39
CA PRO A 433 33.11 28.31 -34.55
C PRO A 433 32.30 29.34 -33.75
N SER A 434 32.60 29.50 -32.46
CA SER A 434 32.01 30.57 -31.64
C SER A 434 32.94 31.80 -31.63
N PRO A 435 32.45 33.00 -32.01
CA PRO A 435 33.29 34.19 -32.14
C PRO A 435 33.67 34.85 -30.80
N ASP A 436 33.13 34.39 -29.66
CA ASP A 436 33.27 35.08 -28.37
C ASP A 436 34.04 34.27 -27.32
N LYS A 437 35.23 34.76 -26.94
CA LYS A 437 36.19 34.11 -26.05
C LYS A 437 35.82 34.29 -24.57
N SER A 438 34.68 33.75 -24.15
CA SER A 438 34.23 33.85 -22.75
C SER A 438 34.89 32.84 -21.80
N SER A 439 35.12 33.24 -20.56
CA SER A 439 35.58 32.34 -19.48
C SER A 439 34.59 31.21 -19.16
N LYS A 440 33.31 31.41 -19.52
CA LYS A 440 32.20 30.47 -19.31
C LYS A 440 32.36 29.22 -20.18
N THR A 441 32.73 29.38 -21.44
CA THR A 441 32.96 28.27 -22.39
C THR A 441 34.16 27.41 -21.99
N SER A 442 35.27 28.03 -21.54
CA SER A 442 36.42 27.28 -21.02
C SER A 442 36.05 26.46 -19.77
N LYS A 443 35.21 27.00 -18.88
CA LYS A 443 34.71 26.29 -17.68
C LYS A 443 33.82 25.09 -18.03
N GLU A 444 32.97 25.21 -19.05
CA GLU A 444 32.12 24.10 -19.52
C GLU A 444 32.94 22.98 -20.19
N LEU A 445 33.93 23.32 -21.01
CA LEU A 445 34.86 22.36 -21.60
C LEU A 445 35.71 21.63 -20.54
N LYS A 446 36.23 22.35 -19.54
CA LYS A 446 36.92 21.73 -18.39
C LYS A 446 36.01 20.77 -17.62
N ASN A 447 34.75 21.13 -17.40
CA ASN A 447 33.78 20.23 -16.77
C ASN A 447 33.55 18.95 -17.61
N LYS A 448 33.57 19.03 -18.94
CA LYS A 448 33.52 17.84 -19.82
C LYS A 448 34.78 16.99 -19.72
N ILE A 449 35.98 17.58 -19.74
CA ILE A 449 37.25 16.85 -19.53
C ILE A 449 37.26 16.16 -18.16
N ASN A 450 36.83 16.84 -17.09
CA ASN A 450 36.74 16.25 -15.76
C ASN A 450 35.72 15.10 -15.68
N LYS A 451 34.64 15.12 -16.46
CA LYS A 451 33.74 13.96 -16.61
C LYS A 451 34.40 12.80 -17.34
N ILE A 452 35.06 13.07 -18.47
CA ILE A 452 35.82 12.07 -19.24
C ILE A 452 36.89 11.40 -18.36
N GLN A 453 37.63 12.18 -17.57
CA GLN A 453 38.62 11.66 -16.62
C GLN A 453 37.98 10.77 -15.55
N LYS A 454 36.82 11.15 -14.99
CA LYS A 454 36.10 10.31 -14.01
C LYS A 454 35.58 9.01 -14.61
N VAL A 455 35.02 9.04 -15.81
CA VAL A 455 34.52 7.82 -16.49
C VAL A 455 35.70 6.92 -16.89
N LEU A 456 36.79 7.49 -17.38
CA LEU A 456 38.04 6.76 -17.65
C LEU A 456 38.59 6.12 -16.37
N GLN A 457 38.57 6.81 -15.23
CA GLN A 457 38.99 6.24 -13.94
C GLN A 457 38.07 5.09 -13.51
N LYS A 458 36.74 5.24 -13.58
CA LYS A 458 35.78 4.14 -13.33
C LYS A 458 36.06 2.92 -14.21
N LEU A 459 36.31 3.14 -15.51
CA LEU A 459 36.64 2.09 -16.49
C LEU A 459 37.97 1.40 -16.14
N MET A 460 38.97 2.17 -15.71
CA MET A 460 40.27 1.67 -15.25
C MET A 460 40.16 0.80 -14.01
N ASP A 461 39.43 1.28 -13.00
CA ASP A 461 39.22 0.56 -11.74
C ASP A 461 38.47 -0.76 -12.01
N GLN A 462 37.42 -0.73 -12.82
CA GLN A 462 36.64 -1.90 -13.25
C GLN A 462 37.50 -2.93 -14.00
N LEU A 463 38.26 -2.50 -15.02
CA LEU A 463 39.18 -3.38 -15.74
C LEU A 463 40.26 -3.98 -14.82
N SER A 464 40.75 -3.20 -13.85
CA SER A 464 41.74 -3.69 -12.88
C SER A 464 41.15 -4.75 -11.95
N ARG A 465 39.93 -4.55 -11.42
CA ARG A 465 39.20 -5.55 -10.61
C ARG A 465 38.97 -6.82 -11.42
N GLN A 466 38.51 -6.68 -12.67
CA GLN A 466 38.24 -7.80 -13.58
C GLN A 466 39.49 -8.67 -13.83
N THR A 467 40.68 -8.10 -13.96
CA THR A 467 41.94 -8.87 -14.13
C THR A 467 42.53 -9.48 -12.84
N LYS A 468 42.01 -9.12 -11.66
CA LYS A 468 42.53 -9.59 -10.36
C LYS A 468 41.73 -10.74 -9.76
N SER A 469 40.41 -10.79 -9.97
CA SER A 469 39.52 -11.63 -9.16
C SER A 469 39.59 -13.13 -9.49
N MET A 470 39.87 -13.53 -10.73
CA MET A 470 40.08 -14.93 -11.17
C MET A 470 40.94 -14.94 -12.44
N PRO A 471 41.62 -16.07 -12.79
CA PRO A 471 42.17 -16.27 -14.12
C PRO A 471 41.03 -16.34 -15.15
N ASP A 472 40.82 -15.26 -15.89
CA ASP A 472 39.75 -15.15 -16.88
C ASP A 472 40.22 -15.72 -18.23
N GLU A 473 39.70 -16.87 -18.66
CA GLU A 473 39.98 -17.42 -20.00
C GLU A 473 39.54 -16.46 -21.12
N PHE A 474 38.55 -15.59 -20.82
CA PHE A 474 37.94 -14.65 -21.77
C PHE A 474 38.73 -13.35 -21.97
N LEU A 475 39.63 -12.97 -21.05
CA LEU A 475 40.40 -11.72 -21.14
C LEU A 475 41.90 -11.96 -20.95
N ASN A 476 42.61 -12.12 -22.06
CA ASN A 476 44.07 -12.18 -22.06
C ASN A 476 44.67 -10.93 -21.36
N PRO A 477 45.30 -11.06 -20.17
CA PRO A 477 45.77 -9.90 -19.40
C PRO A 477 46.81 -9.08 -20.16
N ASN A 478 47.54 -9.72 -21.07
CA ASN A 478 48.58 -9.09 -21.89
C ASN A 478 48.00 -8.26 -23.05
N ALA A 479 46.72 -8.43 -23.40
CA ALA A 479 46.03 -7.59 -24.38
C ALA A 479 45.75 -6.18 -23.83
N PHE A 480 45.49 -6.04 -22.53
CA PHE A 480 45.18 -4.75 -21.89
C PHE A 480 46.43 -4.04 -21.36
N LYS A 481 47.46 -4.76 -20.90
CA LYS A 481 48.77 -4.20 -20.51
C LYS A 481 49.45 -3.33 -21.59
N ARG A 482 49.10 -3.51 -22.87
CA ARG A 482 49.63 -2.71 -24.00
C ARG A 482 48.90 -1.38 -24.22
N LEU A 483 47.77 -1.13 -23.57
CA LEU A 483 47.16 0.20 -23.55
C LEU A 483 47.91 1.03 -22.51
N ASN A 484 48.57 2.10 -22.95
CA ASN A 484 49.39 2.92 -22.08
C ASN A 484 48.49 3.93 -21.34
N MET A 485 47.79 3.46 -20.32
CA MET A 485 46.72 4.21 -19.64
C MET A 485 47.21 5.50 -18.96
N ALA A 486 48.50 5.58 -18.62
CA ALA A 486 49.16 6.82 -18.21
C ALA A 486 49.08 7.90 -19.31
N LYS A 487 49.33 7.54 -20.59
CA LYS A 487 49.22 8.48 -21.72
C LYS A 487 47.80 9.07 -21.86
N LEU A 488 46.75 8.29 -21.61
CA LEU A 488 45.36 8.79 -21.70
C LEU A 488 45.06 9.81 -20.60
N SER A 489 45.53 9.57 -19.37
CA SER A 489 45.43 10.52 -18.26
C SER A 489 46.24 11.80 -18.53
N ASP A 490 47.46 11.66 -19.07
CA ASP A 490 48.32 12.80 -19.37
C ASP A 490 47.81 13.60 -20.59
N ALA A 491 47.18 12.96 -21.58
CA ALA A 491 46.50 13.65 -22.67
C ALA A 491 45.34 14.52 -22.17
N LEU A 492 44.53 14.01 -21.22
CA LEU A 492 43.46 14.79 -20.58
C LEU A 492 43.99 16.02 -19.83
N LYS A 493 45.06 15.88 -19.05
CA LYS A 493 45.72 17.02 -18.38
C LYS A 493 46.26 18.05 -19.36
N LYS A 494 46.90 17.61 -20.46
CA LYS A 494 47.39 18.49 -21.53
C LYS A 494 46.24 19.24 -22.21
N MET A 495 45.14 18.56 -22.53
CA MET A 495 43.94 19.21 -23.07
C MET A 495 43.35 20.23 -22.09
N GLU A 496 43.30 19.95 -20.79
CA GLU A 496 42.82 20.91 -19.79
C GLU A 496 43.71 22.17 -19.74
N GLN A 497 45.04 22.00 -19.82
CA GLN A 497 46.00 23.11 -19.90
C GLN A 497 45.82 23.91 -21.20
N MET A 498 45.71 23.25 -22.35
CA MET A 498 45.49 23.90 -23.65
C MET A 498 44.18 24.70 -23.67
N ILE A 499 43.09 24.16 -23.11
CA ILE A 499 41.78 24.85 -22.99
C ILE A 499 41.84 26.01 -21.98
N SER A 500 42.72 25.93 -20.97
CA SER A 500 43.01 27.06 -20.08
C SER A 500 43.76 28.18 -20.80
N GLN A 501 44.63 27.83 -21.74
CA GLN A 501 45.46 28.75 -22.54
C GLN A 501 44.73 29.24 -23.82
N GLY A 502 43.48 28.83 -24.07
CA GLY A 502 42.72 29.19 -25.28
C GLY A 502 43.19 28.49 -26.56
N LYS A 503 44.01 27.46 -26.46
CA LYS A 503 44.62 26.69 -27.56
C LYS A 503 43.71 25.56 -28.06
N PHE A 504 42.49 25.91 -28.49
CA PHE A 504 41.47 24.92 -28.86
C PHE A 504 41.87 24.01 -30.02
N LYS A 505 42.67 24.49 -30.99
CA LYS A 505 43.20 23.67 -32.09
C LYS A 505 44.17 22.59 -31.61
N GLU A 506 45.11 22.92 -30.72
CA GLU A 506 46.06 21.96 -30.13
C GLU A 506 45.30 20.91 -29.30
N ALA A 507 44.31 21.34 -28.50
CA ALA A 507 43.46 20.43 -27.73
C ALA A 507 42.67 19.45 -28.63
N MET A 508 42.20 19.91 -29.79
CA MET A 508 41.49 19.09 -30.78
C MET A 508 42.41 18.03 -31.44
N GLU A 509 43.69 18.32 -31.62
CA GLU A 509 44.65 17.32 -32.13
C GLU A 509 44.97 16.22 -31.11
N GLU A 510 45.12 16.57 -29.83
CA GLU A 510 45.27 15.57 -28.76
C GLU A 510 43.98 14.75 -28.56
N LEU A 511 42.80 15.36 -28.70
CA LEU A 511 41.53 14.62 -28.67
C LEU A 511 41.44 13.57 -29.79
N LYS A 512 41.89 13.89 -31.01
CA LYS A 512 41.92 12.92 -32.13
C LYS A 512 42.83 11.73 -31.83
N LYS A 513 44.01 11.95 -31.24
CA LYS A 513 44.92 10.86 -30.82
C LYS A 513 44.25 9.99 -29.74
N MET A 514 43.58 10.62 -28.78
CA MET A 514 42.83 9.91 -27.73
C MET A 514 41.69 9.06 -28.32
N GLU A 515 40.93 9.59 -29.29
CA GLU A 515 39.86 8.83 -29.97
C GLU A 515 40.38 7.54 -30.64
N GLU A 516 41.59 7.53 -31.21
CA GLU A 516 42.16 6.33 -31.82
C GLU A 516 42.46 5.23 -30.79
N ASP A 517 43.04 5.60 -29.64
CA ASP A 517 43.30 4.65 -28.55
C ASP A 517 42.01 4.14 -27.91
N LEU A 518 40.98 5.00 -27.78
CA LEU A 518 39.65 4.59 -27.32
C LEU A 518 38.97 3.65 -28.32
N LYS A 519 39.04 3.89 -29.63
CA LYS A 519 38.53 2.98 -30.67
C LYS A 519 39.24 1.61 -30.62
N ARG A 520 40.54 1.57 -30.32
CA ARG A 520 41.30 0.32 -30.10
C ARG A 520 40.83 -0.44 -28.86
N LEU A 521 40.48 0.27 -27.78
CA LEU A 521 39.91 -0.32 -26.56
C LEU A 521 38.49 -0.86 -26.81
N ALA A 522 37.61 -0.06 -27.41
CA ALA A 522 36.26 -0.45 -27.79
C ALA A 522 36.23 -1.73 -28.64
N ASN A 523 37.11 -1.83 -29.63
CA ASN A 523 37.24 -3.02 -30.47
C ASN A 523 37.70 -4.27 -29.69
N LYS A 524 38.50 -4.13 -28.63
CA LYS A 524 38.88 -5.26 -27.75
C LYS A 524 37.71 -5.70 -26.86
N ILE A 525 36.99 -4.74 -26.26
CA ILE A 525 35.81 -5.01 -25.44
C ILE A 525 34.74 -5.74 -26.28
N ARG A 526 34.48 -5.27 -27.50
CA ARG A 526 33.53 -5.90 -28.43
C ARG A 526 33.95 -7.29 -28.90
N ARG A 527 35.26 -7.56 -29.05
CA ARG A 527 35.75 -8.92 -29.35
C ARG A 527 35.50 -9.87 -28.18
N ALA A 528 35.85 -9.47 -26.95
CA ALA A 528 35.55 -10.25 -25.76
C ALA A 528 34.04 -10.52 -25.57
N ASP A 529 33.19 -9.53 -25.89
CA ASP A 529 31.72 -9.66 -25.89
C ASP A 529 31.23 -10.66 -26.95
N SER A 530 31.88 -10.71 -28.13
CA SER A 530 31.54 -11.64 -29.21
C SER A 530 32.12 -13.05 -29.07
N GLU A 531 33.25 -13.20 -28.40
CA GLU A 531 33.92 -14.49 -28.11
C GLU A 531 33.34 -15.17 -26.85
N LYS A 532 32.43 -14.49 -26.16
CA LYS A 532 31.73 -14.96 -24.97
C LYS A 532 30.92 -16.23 -25.25
N GLU A 533 31.23 -17.29 -24.51
CA GLU A 533 30.51 -18.56 -24.59
C GLU A 533 29.08 -18.44 -24.03
N SER A 534 28.09 -18.97 -24.76
CA SER A 534 26.69 -19.08 -24.30
C SER A 534 26.56 -19.82 -22.96
N PHE A 535 25.59 -19.45 -22.12
CA PHE A 535 25.24 -20.22 -20.91
C PHE A 535 24.54 -21.53 -21.21
N LEU A 536 23.95 -21.67 -22.40
CA LEU A 536 23.40 -22.91 -22.92
C LEU A 536 24.36 -23.43 -23.98
N ASP A 537 24.99 -24.57 -23.71
CA ASP A 537 25.80 -25.29 -24.69
C ASP A 537 24.93 -25.80 -25.86
N ARG A 538 25.57 -26.28 -26.93
CA ARG A 538 24.86 -26.75 -28.13
C ARG A 538 24.01 -28.00 -27.89
N GLU A 539 24.29 -28.78 -26.83
CA GLU A 539 23.49 -29.95 -26.47
C GLU A 539 22.19 -29.51 -25.77
N THR A 540 22.28 -28.65 -24.76
CA THR A 540 21.16 -28.11 -24.00
C THR A 540 20.19 -27.33 -24.89
N VAL A 541 20.67 -26.49 -25.83
CA VAL A 541 19.81 -25.83 -26.83
C VAL A 541 19.03 -26.88 -27.65
N LYS A 542 19.69 -27.91 -28.20
CA LYS A 542 19.01 -28.99 -28.92
C LYS A 542 18.00 -29.74 -28.05
N THR A 543 18.29 -29.96 -26.76
CA THR A 543 17.31 -30.61 -25.85
C THR A 543 16.12 -29.73 -25.55
N ILE A 544 16.28 -28.40 -25.53
CA ILE A 544 15.19 -27.43 -25.38
C ILE A 544 14.34 -27.40 -26.65
N ASP A 545 14.94 -27.36 -27.84
CA ASP A 545 14.21 -27.43 -29.12
C ASP A 545 13.38 -28.73 -29.22
N ASN A 546 14.03 -29.88 -29.00
CA ASN A 546 13.36 -31.19 -28.95
C ASN A 546 12.26 -31.28 -27.86
N ALA A 547 12.36 -30.48 -26.80
CA ALA A 547 11.34 -30.42 -25.76
C ALA A 547 10.15 -29.54 -26.18
N ILE A 548 10.41 -28.39 -26.82
CA ILE A 548 9.37 -27.51 -27.38
C ILE A 548 8.51 -28.27 -28.40
N GLU A 549 9.14 -29.01 -29.33
CA GLU A 549 8.43 -29.84 -30.32
C GLU A 549 7.58 -30.94 -29.67
N LYS A 550 8.11 -31.64 -28.67
CA LYS A 550 7.34 -32.66 -27.91
C LYS A 550 6.20 -32.03 -27.13
N MET A 551 6.36 -30.80 -26.63
CA MET A 551 5.30 -30.08 -25.96
C MET A 551 4.20 -29.63 -26.90
N ASP A 552 4.51 -29.21 -28.13
CA ASP A 552 3.49 -28.98 -29.17
C ASP A 552 2.67 -30.25 -29.43
N GLN A 553 3.33 -31.40 -29.58
CA GLN A 553 2.66 -32.69 -29.81
C GLN A 553 1.78 -33.09 -28.62
N LEU A 554 2.25 -32.91 -27.38
CA LEU A 554 1.48 -33.21 -26.17
C LEU A 554 0.31 -32.24 -25.98
N GLN A 555 0.52 -30.94 -26.21
CA GLN A 555 -0.52 -29.92 -26.12
C GLN A 555 -1.63 -30.21 -27.13
N LYS A 556 -1.28 -30.50 -28.39
CA LYS A 556 -2.26 -30.87 -29.41
C LYS A 556 -3.02 -32.13 -29.04
N ARG A 557 -2.34 -33.22 -28.67
CA ARG A 557 -3.00 -34.49 -28.26
C ARG A 557 -3.91 -34.33 -27.05
N GLN A 558 -3.52 -33.51 -26.08
CA GLN A 558 -4.35 -33.21 -24.90
C GLN A 558 -5.57 -32.36 -25.28
N GLN A 559 -5.44 -31.45 -26.25
CA GLN A 559 -6.55 -30.64 -26.76
C GLN A 559 -7.52 -31.51 -27.56
N ASP A 560 -7.03 -32.29 -28.52
CA ASP A 560 -7.84 -33.21 -29.32
C ASP A 560 -8.64 -34.19 -28.41
N LEU A 561 -8.01 -34.66 -27.33
CA LEU A 561 -8.64 -35.51 -26.32
C LEU A 561 -9.68 -34.77 -25.46
N ALA A 562 -9.40 -33.53 -25.04
CA ALA A 562 -10.35 -32.71 -24.28
C ALA A 562 -11.59 -32.36 -25.12
N GLU A 563 -11.42 -32.09 -26.41
CA GLU A 563 -12.49 -31.88 -27.39
C GLU A 563 -13.33 -33.15 -27.57
N ALA A 564 -12.69 -34.32 -27.75
CA ALA A 564 -13.40 -35.61 -27.86
C ALA A 564 -14.16 -35.97 -26.57
N THR A 565 -13.57 -35.69 -25.40
CA THR A 565 -14.21 -35.89 -24.08
C THR A 565 -15.41 -34.95 -23.90
N ALA A 566 -15.31 -33.71 -24.40
CA ALA A 566 -16.42 -32.75 -24.41
C ALA A 566 -17.58 -33.21 -25.32
N GLN A 567 -17.29 -33.64 -26.56
CA GLN A 567 -18.30 -34.19 -27.48
C GLN A 567 -18.99 -35.44 -26.89
N MET A 568 -18.23 -36.30 -26.22
CA MET A 568 -18.77 -37.48 -25.54
C MET A 568 -19.70 -37.10 -24.37
N ASN A 569 -19.35 -36.07 -23.59
CA ASN A 569 -20.20 -35.50 -22.55
C ASN A 569 -21.49 -34.89 -23.14
N GLU A 570 -21.45 -34.24 -24.31
CA GLU A 570 -22.65 -33.74 -25.00
C GLU A 570 -23.56 -34.88 -25.47
N LYS A 571 -23.02 -35.87 -26.17
CA LYS A 571 -23.77 -37.04 -26.67
C LYS A 571 -24.53 -37.74 -25.54
N LEU A 572 -23.83 -38.04 -24.44
CA LEU A 572 -24.44 -38.65 -23.25
C LEU A 572 -25.51 -37.78 -22.61
N ARG A 573 -25.36 -36.44 -22.60
CA ARG A 573 -26.39 -35.52 -22.08
C ARG A 573 -27.62 -35.48 -22.97
N GLN A 574 -27.47 -35.52 -24.30
CA GLN A 574 -28.58 -35.54 -25.25
C GLN A 574 -29.41 -36.83 -25.11
N GLU A 575 -28.75 -38.00 -25.10
CA GLU A 575 -29.40 -39.30 -24.89
C GLU A 575 -30.12 -39.36 -23.53
N GLN A 576 -29.51 -38.82 -22.47
CA GLN A 576 -30.14 -38.77 -21.14
C GLN A 576 -31.32 -37.81 -21.06
N SER A 577 -31.27 -36.65 -21.74
CA SER A 577 -32.35 -35.66 -21.70
C SER A 577 -33.68 -36.25 -22.16
N GLN A 578 -33.64 -37.09 -23.20
CA GLN A 578 -34.81 -37.80 -23.74
C GLN A 578 -35.39 -38.82 -22.73
N ILE A 579 -34.54 -39.49 -21.95
CA ILE A 579 -34.96 -40.47 -20.93
C ILE A 579 -35.63 -39.77 -19.73
N PHE A 580 -35.17 -38.57 -19.36
CA PHE A 580 -35.66 -37.86 -18.19
C PHE A 580 -36.84 -36.93 -18.43
N GLU A 581 -37.19 -36.59 -19.67
CA GLU A 581 -38.22 -35.61 -20.02
C GLU A 581 -39.55 -35.85 -19.27
N SER A 582 -40.05 -37.09 -19.25
CA SER A 582 -41.28 -37.47 -18.51
C SER A 582 -41.16 -37.30 -16.98
N GLN A 583 -39.99 -37.58 -16.40
CA GLN A 583 -39.72 -37.47 -14.97
C GLN A 583 -39.48 -36.01 -14.54
N ILE A 584 -38.84 -35.21 -15.41
CA ILE A 584 -38.62 -33.77 -15.25
C ILE A 584 -39.96 -33.04 -15.28
N ASN A 585 -40.81 -33.33 -16.27
CA ASN A 585 -42.16 -32.75 -16.36
C ASN A 585 -43.00 -33.08 -15.11
N LYS A 586 -42.94 -34.32 -14.61
CA LYS A 586 -43.60 -34.70 -13.35
C LYS A 586 -43.03 -33.94 -12.14
N LEU A 587 -41.70 -33.79 -12.04
CA LEU A 587 -41.05 -33.02 -10.98
C LEU A 587 -41.52 -31.55 -10.99
N PHE A 588 -41.55 -30.88 -12.14
CA PHE A 588 -41.92 -29.47 -12.19
C PHE A 588 -43.38 -29.22 -11.83
N ASN A 589 -44.30 -30.09 -12.27
CA ASN A 589 -45.70 -30.03 -11.83
C ASN A 589 -45.83 -30.18 -10.29
N ASP A 590 -45.07 -31.11 -9.71
CA ASP A 590 -44.97 -31.30 -8.26
C ASP A 590 -44.35 -30.09 -7.54
N LEU A 591 -43.35 -29.42 -8.13
CA LEU A 591 -42.70 -28.23 -7.57
C LEU A 591 -43.62 -27.00 -7.61
N ILE A 592 -44.36 -26.79 -8.70
CA ILE A 592 -45.35 -25.71 -8.84
C ILE A 592 -46.42 -25.87 -7.76
N ARG A 593 -46.95 -27.09 -7.57
CA ARG A 593 -47.98 -27.38 -6.55
C ARG A 593 -47.48 -27.14 -5.12
N ASP A 594 -46.27 -27.61 -4.81
CA ASP A 594 -45.66 -27.41 -3.49
C ASP A 594 -45.37 -25.91 -3.24
N ILE A 595 -44.91 -25.15 -4.24
CA ILE A 595 -44.66 -23.70 -4.11
C ILE A 595 -45.95 -22.89 -3.98
N ASP A 596 -46.98 -23.16 -4.79
CA ASP A 596 -48.25 -22.43 -4.70
C ASP A 596 -48.93 -22.68 -3.35
N SER A 597 -48.72 -23.86 -2.75
CA SER A 597 -49.13 -24.13 -1.35
C SER A 597 -48.41 -23.20 -0.35
N ILE A 598 -47.09 -23.01 -0.48
CA ILE A 598 -46.32 -22.08 0.38
C ILE A 598 -46.74 -20.62 0.15
N ARG A 599 -46.98 -20.22 -1.11
CA ARG A 599 -47.42 -18.86 -1.46
C ARG A 599 -48.78 -18.53 -0.86
N ASN A 600 -49.70 -19.51 -0.79
CA ASN A 600 -51.00 -19.35 -0.15
C ASN A 600 -50.87 -19.17 1.37
N ILE A 601 -50.08 -20.00 2.07
CA ILE A 601 -49.82 -19.86 3.51
C ILE A 601 -49.30 -18.44 3.84
N PHE A 602 -48.27 -17.97 3.13
CA PHE A 602 -47.75 -16.61 3.34
C PHE A 602 -48.76 -15.50 2.97
N LYS A 603 -49.71 -15.76 2.06
CA LYS A 603 -50.77 -14.81 1.74
C LYS A 603 -51.80 -14.71 2.87
N GLU A 604 -52.04 -15.80 3.58
CA GLU A 604 -52.92 -15.87 4.75
C GLU A 604 -52.26 -15.26 5.98
N ASP A 605 -50.97 -15.57 6.25
CA ASP A 605 -50.18 -14.90 7.30
C ASP A 605 -50.14 -13.38 7.12
N LYS A 606 -49.99 -12.91 5.87
CA LYS A 606 -49.99 -11.48 5.56
C LYS A 606 -51.30 -10.81 5.97
N LYS A 607 -52.44 -11.48 5.72
CA LYS A 607 -53.76 -10.98 6.09
C LYS A 607 -53.93 -11.01 7.61
N PHE A 608 -53.65 -12.14 8.24
CA PHE A 608 -53.74 -12.33 9.69
C PHE A 608 -52.94 -11.28 10.46
N LEU A 609 -51.64 -11.13 10.15
CA LEU A 609 -50.77 -10.14 10.81
C LEU A 609 -51.14 -8.69 10.48
N ALA A 610 -51.92 -8.43 9.42
CA ALA A 610 -52.41 -7.10 9.05
C ALA A 610 -53.76 -6.74 9.68
N THR A 611 -54.50 -7.71 10.24
CA THR A 611 -55.80 -7.48 10.89
C THR A 611 -55.80 -7.81 12.39
N HIS A 612 -54.68 -8.27 12.94
CA HIS A 612 -54.59 -8.68 14.34
C HIS A 612 -54.50 -7.49 15.29
N LYS A 613 -55.39 -7.44 16.30
CA LYS A 613 -55.52 -6.32 17.25
C LYS A 613 -54.19 -5.91 17.91
N THR A 614 -53.40 -6.86 18.39
CA THR A 614 -52.07 -6.55 18.98
C THR A 614 -51.06 -6.03 17.96
N MET A 615 -51.15 -6.45 16.70
CA MET A 615 -50.25 -6.00 15.63
C MET A 615 -50.55 -4.55 15.24
N ASP A 616 -51.81 -4.13 15.27
CA ASP A 616 -52.20 -2.73 15.07
C ASP A 616 -51.86 -1.85 16.26
N GLN A 617 -51.99 -2.36 17.50
CA GLN A 617 -51.46 -1.70 18.70
C GLN A 617 -49.94 -1.51 18.61
N MET A 618 -49.20 -2.55 18.20
CA MET A 618 -47.75 -2.48 18.00
C MET A 618 -47.38 -1.46 16.91
N LYS A 619 -48.11 -1.43 15.79
CA LYS A 619 -47.93 -0.42 14.74
C LYS A 619 -48.12 0.99 15.28
N SER A 620 -49.21 1.25 15.99
CA SER A 620 -49.49 2.56 16.62
C SER A 620 -48.38 3.00 17.58
N LEU A 621 -47.82 2.08 18.37
CA LEU A 621 -46.67 2.37 19.24
C LEU A 621 -45.36 2.62 18.49
N ILE A 622 -45.15 1.95 17.33
CA ILE A 622 -44.01 2.23 16.43
C ILE A 622 -44.13 3.64 15.85
N ASP A 623 -45.32 4.01 15.36
CA ASP A 623 -45.56 5.34 14.79
C ASP A 623 -45.35 6.45 15.84
N GLN A 624 -45.78 6.22 17.09
CA GLN A 624 -45.52 7.13 18.24
C GLN A 624 -44.03 7.19 18.62
N GLU A 625 -43.28 6.09 18.52
CA GLU A 625 -41.83 6.08 18.76
C GLU A 625 -41.06 6.84 17.66
N ILE A 626 -41.46 6.72 16.39
CA ILE A 626 -40.88 7.47 15.28
C ILE A 626 -41.06 8.97 15.52
N GLU A 627 -42.26 9.39 15.93
CA GLU A 627 -42.54 10.80 16.19
C GLU A 627 -41.79 11.33 17.42
N ALA A 628 -41.73 10.57 18.52
CA ALA A 628 -40.90 10.92 19.69
C ALA A 628 -39.40 11.02 19.35
N ASN A 629 -38.89 10.19 18.43
CA ASN A 629 -37.50 10.28 17.96
C ASN A 629 -37.26 11.53 17.09
N ARG A 630 -38.21 11.93 16.24
CA ARG A 630 -38.16 13.20 15.50
C ARG A 630 -38.16 14.40 16.44
N GLU A 631 -39.06 14.41 17.42
CA GLU A 631 -39.13 15.44 18.46
C GLU A 631 -37.80 15.53 19.24
N ILE A 632 -37.18 14.40 19.59
CA ILE A 632 -35.84 14.37 20.21
C ILE A 632 -34.77 14.95 19.28
N GLN A 633 -34.80 14.69 17.98
CA GLN A 633 -33.81 15.26 17.05
C GLN A 633 -33.97 16.79 16.92
N GLN A 634 -35.20 17.28 16.74
CA GLN A 634 -35.50 18.71 16.70
C GLN A 634 -35.10 19.41 18.01
N LEU A 635 -35.44 18.82 19.17
CA LEU A 635 -35.06 19.37 20.48
C LEU A 635 -33.54 19.35 20.70
N ARG A 636 -32.80 18.32 20.24
CA ARG A 636 -31.32 18.31 20.29
C ARG A 636 -30.74 19.48 19.50
N GLN A 637 -31.21 19.68 18.28
CA GLN A 637 -30.74 20.78 17.42
C GLN A 637 -31.06 22.15 18.05
N ALA A 638 -32.29 22.37 18.47
CA ALA A 638 -32.69 23.59 19.19
C ALA A 638 -31.92 23.80 20.51
N THR A 639 -31.51 22.73 21.19
CA THR A 639 -30.66 22.83 22.40
C THR A 639 -29.27 23.37 22.05
N VAL A 640 -28.63 22.83 21.01
CA VAL A 640 -27.30 23.27 20.52
C VAL A 640 -27.33 24.74 20.06
N GLU A 641 -28.38 25.14 19.33
CA GLU A 641 -28.59 26.51 18.85
C GLU A 641 -28.90 27.50 19.99
N SER A 642 -29.40 27.03 21.14
CA SER A 642 -29.82 27.87 22.28
C SER A 642 -28.75 28.15 23.35
N SER A 643 -27.48 27.83 23.07
CA SER A 643 -26.35 27.70 24.02
C SER A 643 -26.04 28.92 24.90
N GLN A 644 -26.52 30.11 24.56
CA GLN A 644 -26.31 31.36 25.34
C GLN A 644 -27.61 31.94 25.93
N SER A 645 -28.70 31.16 26.01
CA SER A 645 -30.03 31.65 26.39
C SER A 645 -30.66 30.89 27.56
N LYS A 646 -31.55 31.57 28.32
CA LYS A 646 -32.37 30.95 29.37
C LYS A 646 -33.30 29.81 28.89
N LYS A 647 -33.47 29.62 27.57
CA LYS A 647 -34.28 28.53 26.99
C LYS A 647 -33.57 27.16 27.01
N LEU A 648 -32.26 27.13 27.27
CA LEU A 648 -31.47 25.91 27.33
C LEU A 648 -32.02 24.92 28.37
N ASP A 649 -32.32 25.39 29.58
CA ASP A 649 -32.90 24.55 30.65
C ASP A 649 -34.31 24.03 30.32
N GLU A 650 -35.13 24.82 29.61
CA GLU A 650 -36.45 24.38 29.15
C GLU A 650 -36.34 23.29 28.07
N ASN A 651 -35.38 23.45 27.14
CA ASN A 651 -35.10 22.46 26.11
C ASN A 651 -34.60 21.15 26.72
N PHE A 652 -33.71 21.21 27.72
CA PHE A 652 -33.28 20.01 28.47
C PHE A 652 -34.42 19.35 29.25
N LYS A 653 -35.33 20.12 29.88
CA LYS A 653 -36.54 19.59 30.53
C LYS A 653 -37.46 18.88 29.54
N LYS A 654 -37.79 19.51 28.40
CA LYS A 654 -38.60 18.90 27.33
C LYS A 654 -37.95 17.62 26.80
N LEU A 655 -36.65 17.67 26.49
CA LEU A 655 -35.87 16.52 26.02
C LEU A 655 -35.85 15.36 27.03
N LYS A 656 -35.84 15.65 28.34
CA LYS A 656 -35.98 14.64 29.40
C LYS A 656 -37.36 13.99 29.41
N GLU A 657 -38.43 14.77 29.28
CA GLU A 657 -39.81 14.25 29.22
C GLU A 657 -40.06 13.43 27.94
N VAL A 658 -39.59 13.85 26.76
CA VAL A 658 -39.74 13.06 25.53
C VAL A 658 -38.94 11.76 25.60
N ARG A 659 -37.72 11.78 26.18
CA ARG A 659 -36.96 10.54 26.46
C ARG A 659 -37.69 9.61 27.44
N LYS A 660 -38.37 10.16 28.46
CA LYS A 660 -39.20 9.39 29.40
C LYS A 660 -40.40 8.75 28.71
N LYS A 661 -41.12 9.50 27.85
CA LYS A 661 -42.18 8.97 26.98
C LYS A 661 -41.65 7.84 26.09
N LEU A 662 -40.49 8.02 25.46
CA LEU A 662 -39.88 7.00 24.61
C LEU A 662 -39.51 5.72 25.39
N SER A 663 -39.03 5.85 26.63
CA SER A 663 -38.81 4.71 27.53
C SER A 663 -40.12 3.95 27.81
N GLN A 664 -41.19 4.68 28.13
CA GLN A 664 -42.52 4.09 28.36
C GLN A 664 -43.12 3.44 27.10
N LEU A 665 -42.91 4.02 25.91
CA LEU A 665 -43.28 3.41 24.63
C LEU A 665 -42.49 2.11 24.39
N THR A 666 -41.19 2.11 24.69
CA THR A 666 -40.32 0.93 24.58
C THR A 666 -40.77 -0.19 25.51
N GLU A 667 -41.16 0.12 26.75
CA GLU A 667 -41.74 -0.84 27.71
C GLU A 667 -43.09 -1.38 27.22
N LYS A 668 -44.00 -0.51 26.77
CA LYS A 668 -45.30 -0.92 26.19
C LYS A 668 -45.13 -1.85 24.97
N LYS A 669 -44.22 -1.53 24.06
CA LYS A 669 -43.89 -2.40 22.91
C LYS A 669 -43.36 -3.76 23.35
N LYS A 670 -42.49 -3.80 24.37
CA LYS A 670 -42.01 -5.07 24.96
C LYS A 670 -43.15 -5.86 25.61
N SER A 671 -44.08 -5.21 26.31
CA SER A 671 -45.21 -5.89 26.96
C SER A 671 -46.22 -6.48 25.96
N LEU A 672 -46.30 -5.95 24.73
CA LEU A 672 -47.14 -6.54 23.68
C LEU A 672 -46.61 -7.87 23.13
N LYS A 673 -45.38 -8.29 23.45
CA LYS A 673 -44.84 -9.63 23.08
C LYS A 673 -44.85 -10.00 21.58
N VAL A 674 -44.98 -9.03 20.66
CA VAL A 674 -45.10 -9.28 19.20
C VAL A 674 -43.89 -8.84 18.36
N ASN A 675 -42.71 -8.68 18.96
CA ASN A 675 -41.52 -8.17 18.27
C ASN A 675 -41.07 -9.05 17.09
N GLU A 676 -41.00 -10.38 17.24
CA GLU A 676 -40.65 -11.27 16.12
C GLU A 676 -41.77 -11.45 15.09
N PRO A 677 -43.06 -11.60 15.47
CA PRO A 677 -44.16 -11.52 14.51
C PRO A 677 -44.17 -10.24 13.66
N GLN A 678 -43.80 -9.09 14.22
CA GLN A 678 -43.65 -7.83 13.48
C GLN A 678 -42.46 -7.87 12.51
N ARG A 679 -41.30 -8.37 12.94
CA ARG A 679 -40.14 -8.59 12.05
C ARG A 679 -40.45 -9.58 10.92
N PHE A 680 -41.26 -10.60 11.19
CA PHE A 680 -41.73 -11.56 10.18
C PHE A 680 -42.69 -10.89 9.19
N LYS A 681 -43.65 -10.08 9.65
CA LYS A 681 -44.56 -9.27 8.82
C LYS A 681 -43.80 -8.36 7.84
N GLU A 682 -42.68 -7.78 8.28
CA GLU A 682 -41.78 -6.95 7.45
C GLU A 682 -40.97 -7.75 6.42
N ALA A 683 -40.55 -8.97 6.75
CA ALA A 683 -39.80 -9.86 5.86
C ALA A 683 -40.67 -10.61 4.84
N LEU A 684 -41.95 -10.81 5.15
CA LEU A 684 -42.92 -11.58 4.37
C LEU A 684 -43.00 -11.18 2.87
N PRO A 685 -42.97 -9.89 2.47
CA PRO A 685 -42.98 -9.51 1.06
C PRO A 685 -41.72 -9.93 0.28
N GLN A 686 -40.56 -10.00 0.95
CA GLN A 686 -39.32 -10.49 0.33
C GLN A 686 -39.36 -12.01 0.18
N LEU A 687 -39.88 -12.73 1.17
CA LEU A 687 -40.10 -14.18 1.09
C LEU A 687 -41.08 -14.51 -0.03
N GLN A 688 -42.22 -13.81 -0.13
CA GLN A 688 -43.18 -13.94 -1.22
C GLN A 688 -42.50 -13.78 -2.59
N LYS A 689 -41.71 -12.72 -2.81
CA LYS A 689 -40.94 -12.52 -4.05
C LYS A 689 -40.00 -13.68 -4.37
N LYS A 690 -39.28 -14.24 -3.38
CA LYS A 690 -38.41 -15.41 -3.61
C LYS A 690 -39.20 -16.63 -4.09
N TYR A 691 -40.37 -16.89 -3.50
CA TYR A 691 -41.25 -17.99 -3.93
C TYR A 691 -41.99 -17.71 -5.25
N ASP A 692 -42.27 -16.45 -5.58
CA ASP A 692 -42.76 -16.05 -6.91
C ASP A 692 -41.70 -16.33 -7.99
N SER A 693 -40.42 -15.99 -7.73
CA SER A 693 -39.30 -16.33 -8.61
C SER A 693 -39.14 -17.85 -8.77
N LEU A 694 -39.21 -18.61 -7.68
CA LEU A 694 -39.17 -20.08 -7.73
C LEU A 694 -40.33 -20.67 -8.54
N ASN A 695 -41.55 -20.13 -8.42
CA ASN A 695 -42.69 -20.55 -9.24
C ASN A 695 -42.46 -20.23 -10.72
N LYS A 696 -41.93 -19.04 -11.04
CA LYS A 696 -41.59 -18.67 -12.43
C LYS A 696 -40.55 -19.64 -13.02
N LEU A 697 -39.48 -19.94 -12.28
CA LEU A 697 -38.44 -20.88 -12.72
C LEU A 697 -38.96 -22.32 -12.86
N ALA A 698 -39.87 -22.77 -11.99
CA ALA A 698 -40.50 -24.07 -12.13
C ALA A 698 -41.40 -24.17 -13.37
N LYS A 699 -42.12 -23.09 -13.71
CA LYS A 699 -42.92 -22.99 -14.95
C LYS A 699 -42.07 -22.92 -16.22
N LEU A 700 -40.90 -22.31 -16.13
CA LEU A 700 -39.89 -22.29 -17.20
C LEU A 700 -39.03 -23.56 -17.26
N GLN A 701 -39.24 -24.52 -16.35
CA GLN A 701 -38.48 -25.77 -16.23
C GLN A 701 -36.96 -25.59 -15.98
N GLU A 702 -36.55 -24.46 -15.41
CA GLU A 702 -35.14 -24.11 -15.17
C GLU A 702 -34.60 -24.70 -13.85
N LEU A 703 -34.24 -25.99 -13.87
CA LEU A 703 -33.91 -26.77 -12.65
C LEU A 703 -32.69 -26.21 -11.89
N ASN A 704 -31.68 -25.72 -12.62
CA ASN A 704 -30.42 -25.26 -12.03
C ASN A 704 -30.62 -23.93 -11.29
N GLU A 705 -31.23 -22.94 -11.96
CA GLU A 705 -31.56 -21.64 -11.34
C GLU A 705 -32.53 -21.82 -10.18
N PHE A 706 -33.54 -22.69 -10.34
CA PHE A 706 -34.45 -23.06 -9.28
C PHE A 706 -33.68 -23.58 -8.06
N ALA A 707 -32.78 -24.55 -8.24
CA ALA A 707 -32.02 -25.16 -7.16
C ALA A 707 -31.14 -24.14 -6.42
N ASP A 708 -30.52 -23.20 -7.14
CA ASP A 708 -29.67 -22.16 -6.55
C ASP A 708 -30.46 -21.10 -5.77
N ILE A 709 -31.62 -20.66 -6.26
CA ILE A 709 -32.52 -19.77 -5.49
C ILE A 709 -33.12 -20.53 -4.30
N PHE A 710 -33.51 -21.79 -4.47
CA PHE A 710 -34.10 -22.62 -3.42
C PHE A 710 -33.12 -22.88 -2.28
N LYS A 711 -31.86 -23.21 -2.61
CA LYS A 711 -30.75 -23.39 -1.66
C LYS A 711 -30.48 -22.15 -0.80
N LYS A 712 -30.74 -20.94 -1.33
CA LYS A 712 -30.65 -19.67 -0.60
C LYS A 712 -31.93 -19.36 0.20
N THR A 713 -33.10 -19.79 -0.28
CA THR A 713 -34.41 -19.44 0.27
C THR A 713 -34.86 -20.35 1.42
N TYR A 714 -34.64 -21.66 1.32
CA TYR A 714 -35.06 -22.62 2.35
C TYR A 714 -34.39 -22.37 3.74
N PRO A 715 -33.08 -22.07 3.84
CA PRO A 715 -32.47 -21.72 5.12
C PRO A 715 -33.07 -20.48 5.80
N ASP A 716 -33.59 -19.52 5.03
CA ASP A 716 -34.25 -18.33 5.60
C ASP A 716 -35.57 -18.70 6.29
N ILE A 717 -36.32 -19.67 5.76
CA ILE A 717 -37.54 -20.19 6.43
C ILE A 717 -37.19 -20.88 7.74
N LEU A 718 -36.16 -21.73 7.75
CA LEU A 718 -35.70 -22.40 8.98
C LEU A 718 -35.22 -21.38 10.04
N ARG A 719 -34.59 -20.28 9.61
CA ARG A 719 -34.22 -19.17 10.50
C ARG A 719 -35.43 -18.47 11.11
N TRP A 720 -36.50 -18.22 10.33
CA TRP A 720 -37.74 -17.63 10.86
C TRP A 720 -38.47 -18.57 11.81
N GLN A 721 -38.59 -19.85 11.45
CA GLN A 721 -39.17 -20.88 12.31
C GLN A 721 -38.41 -20.98 13.65
N TYR A 722 -37.07 -21.01 13.60
CA TYR A 722 -36.23 -21.03 14.80
C TYR A 722 -36.37 -19.76 15.66
N LYS A 723 -36.37 -18.56 15.04
CA LYS A 723 -36.52 -17.28 15.75
C LYS A 723 -37.84 -17.19 16.52
N LEU A 724 -38.95 -17.57 15.89
CA LEU A 724 -40.26 -17.54 16.55
C LEU A 724 -40.30 -18.56 17.69
N ARG A 725 -39.83 -19.79 17.46
CA ARG A 725 -39.80 -20.86 18.49
C ARG A 725 -38.86 -20.59 19.68
N THR A 726 -37.77 -19.85 19.48
CA THR A 726 -36.79 -19.53 20.54
C THR A 726 -37.04 -18.19 21.24
N SER A 727 -38.04 -17.43 20.80
CA SER A 727 -38.39 -16.16 21.42
C SER A 727 -39.22 -16.40 22.68
N VAL A 728 -38.59 -16.20 23.83
CA VAL A 728 -39.27 -16.23 25.13
C VAL A 728 -40.31 -15.10 25.19
N ASN A 729 -41.50 -15.41 25.71
CA ASN A 729 -42.61 -14.46 25.83
C ASN A 729 -43.06 -13.85 24.48
N LEU A 730 -43.57 -14.69 23.57
CA LEU A 730 -44.45 -14.22 22.49
C LEU A 730 -45.91 -14.15 22.96
N GLN A 731 -46.80 -13.61 22.12
CA GLN A 731 -48.25 -13.74 22.32
C GLN A 731 -48.72 -15.05 21.67
N ASP A 732 -49.37 -15.91 22.46
CA ASP A 732 -49.54 -17.33 22.12
C ASP A 732 -50.38 -17.55 20.85
N ASP A 733 -51.46 -16.79 20.65
CA ASP A 733 -52.35 -16.87 19.47
C ASP A 733 -51.63 -16.57 18.13
N ILE A 734 -50.77 -15.55 18.10
CA ILE A 734 -49.97 -15.19 16.93
C ILE A 734 -48.81 -16.18 16.75
N ALA A 735 -48.15 -16.54 17.86
CA ALA A 735 -46.99 -17.43 17.83
C ALA A 735 -47.35 -18.84 17.38
N GLU A 736 -48.42 -19.42 17.91
CA GLU A 736 -48.89 -20.77 17.59
C GLU A 736 -49.28 -20.89 16.12
N LYS A 737 -50.04 -19.92 15.59
CA LYS A 737 -50.38 -19.89 14.16
C LYS A 737 -49.11 -19.81 13.28
N LEU A 738 -48.24 -18.83 13.53
CA LEU A 738 -47.03 -18.65 12.72
C LEU A 738 -46.05 -19.83 12.84
N GLU A 739 -45.93 -20.46 14.00
CA GLU A 739 -45.10 -21.66 14.19
C GLU A 739 -45.70 -22.86 13.44
N SER A 740 -47.02 -23.05 13.49
CA SER A 740 -47.72 -24.09 12.72
C SER A 740 -47.51 -23.91 11.22
N ASP A 741 -47.75 -22.69 10.71
CA ASP A 741 -47.64 -22.37 9.29
C ASP A 741 -46.20 -22.45 8.76
N LEU A 742 -45.22 -21.91 9.50
CA LEU A 742 -43.81 -22.10 9.15
C LEU A 742 -43.36 -23.54 9.27
N THR A 743 -43.95 -24.33 10.17
CA THR A 743 -43.71 -25.78 10.24
C THR A 743 -44.30 -26.51 9.03
N GLN A 744 -45.47 -26.10 8.53
CA GLN A 744 -46.05 -26.60 7.29
C GLN A 744 -45.20 -26.21 6.07
N VAL A 745 -44.79 -24.95 5.96
CA VAL A 745 -43.88 -24.48 4.90
C VAL A 745 -42.53 -25.21 4.97
N SER A 746 -41.99 -25.47 6.17
CA SER A 746 -40.77 -26.26 6.38
C SER A 746 -40.94 -27.71 5.92
N LYS A 747 -42.08 -28.36 6.23
CA LYS A 747 -42.43 -29.69 5.69
C LYS A 747 -42.52 -29.71 4.16
N ILE A 748 -43.13 -28.70 3.54
CA ILE A 748 -43.24 -28.59 2.08
C ILE A 748 -41.87 -28.31 1.43
N ASN A 749 -41.05 -27.42 2.00
CA ASN A 749 -39.66 -27.23 1.54
C ASN A 749 -38.82 -28.50 1.67
N ASN A 750 -39.02 -29.29 2.73
CA ASN A 750 -38.38 -30.60 2.88
C ASN A 750 -38.86 -31.59 1.79
N SER A 751 -40.15 -31.56 1.40
CA SER A 751 -40.67 -32.27 0.22
C SER A 751 -39.93 -31.82 -1.05
N ILE A 752 -39.90 -30.52 -1.35
CA ILE A 752 -39.19 -29.94 -2.50
C ILE A 752 -37.72 -30.38 -2.52
N SER A 753 -37.01 -30.24 -1.39
CA SER A 753 -35.60 -30.64 -1.27
C SER A 753 -35.40 -32.15 -1.44
N LYS A 754 -36.35 -32.98 -0.99
CA LYS A 754 -36.34 -34.43 -1.19
C LYS A 754 -36.61 -34.80 -2.64
N LYS A 755 -37.60 -34.18 -3.30
CA LYS A 755 -37.97 -34.37 -4.72
C LYS A 755 -36.81 -33.99 -5.65
N ILE A 756 -36.21 -32.81 -5.45
CA ILE A 756 -35.01 -32.37 -6.17
C ILE A 756 -33.84 -33.30 -5.87
N GLY A 757 -33.62 -33.65 -4.59
CA GLY A 757 -32.55 -34.57 -4.20
C GLY A 757 -32.72 -35.97 -4.79
N SER A 758 -33.94 -36.50 -4.88
CA SER A 758 -34.23 -37.78 -5.52
C SER A 758 -34.07 -37.70 -7.03
N MET A 759 -34.44 -36.59 -7.66
CA MET A 759 -34.22 -36.38 -9.09
C MET A 759 -32.73 -36.29 -9.42
N ILE A 760 -31.96 -35.48 -8.68
CA ILE A 760 -30.50 -35.39 -8.86
C ILE A 760 -29.83 -36.75 -8.59
N ARG A 761 -30.33 -37.53 -7.64
CA ARG A 761 -29.85 -38.90 -7.39
C ARG A 761 -30.28 -39.89 -8.48
N SER A 762 -31.48 -39.80 -9.06
CA SER A 762 -31.90 -40.68 -10.16
C SER A 762 -31.14 -40.35 -11.44
N ILE A 763 -31.00 -39.06 -11.76
CA ILE A 763 -30.13 -38.56 -12.83
C ILE A 763 -28.71 -39.10 -12.63
N ARG A 764 -28.08 -38.90 -11.47
CA ARG A 764 -26.71 -39.37 -11.20
C ARG A 764 -26.58 -40.91 -11.18
N LYS A 765 -27.56 -41.64 -10.63
CA LYS A 765 -27.51 -43.11 -10.57
C LYS A 765 -27.65 -43.73 -11.96
N ASN A 766 -28.54 -43.18 -12.78
CA ASN A 766 -28.73 -43.63 -14.15
C ASN A 766 -27.62 -43.13 -15.09
N TYR A 767 -26.98 -41.98 -14.81
CA TYR A 767 -25.80 -41.50 -15.54
C TYR A 767 -24.73 -42.59 -15.68
N ASN A 768 -24.54 -43.39 -14.62
CA ASN A 768 -23.56 -44.48 -14.59
C ASN A 768 -24.09 -45.81 -15.15
N SER A 769 -25.40 -46.00 -15.29
CA SER A 769 -26.02 -47.22 -15.84
C SER A 769 -26.42 -47.10 -17.32
N SER A 770 -26.63 -45.89 -17.83
CA SER A 770 -27.04 -45.63 -19.22
C SER A 770 -25.89 -45.64 -20.24
N ILE A 771 -24.62 -45.64 -19.79
CA ILE A 771 -23.47 -45.69 -20.70
C ILE A 771 -23.41 -47.07 -21.35
N THR A 772 -23.57 -47.11 -22.68
CA THR A 772 -23.57 -48.34 -23.48
C THR A 772 -22.21 -49.04 -23.44
N MET A 773 -22.15 -50.32 -23.82
CA MET A 773 -20.87 -51.05 -23.89
C MET A 773 -19.90 -50.47 -24.93
N GLU A 774 -20.42 -49.82 -25.98
CA GLU A 774 -19.65 -49.12 -26.98
C GLU A 774 -19.07 -47.80 -26.44
N GLN A 775 -19.90 -46.99 -25.78
CA GLN A 775 -19.47 -45.77 -25.09
C GLN A 775 -18.44 -46.05 -23.97
N LYS A 776 -18.58 -47.17 -23.24
CA LYS A 776 -17.55 -47.63 -22.28
C LYS A 776 -16.24 -48.01 -22.94
N LYS A 777 -16.27 -48.50 -24.19
CA LYS A 777 -15.08 -48.81 -24.99
C LYS A 777 -14.40 -47.53 -25.48
N GLU A 778 -15.17 -46.52 -25.90
CA GLU A 778 -14.67 -45.17 -26.27
C GLU A 778 -14.00 -44.49 -25.07
N LEU A 779 -14.66 -44.42 -23.90
CA LEU A 779 -14.07 -43.84 -22.68
C LEU A 779 -12.80 -44.56 -22.24
N LYS A 780 -12.71 -45.88 -22.43
CA LYS A 780 -11.51 -46.68 -22.17
C LYS A 780 -10.39 -46.47 -23.22
N GLN A 781 -10.71 -45.97 -24.41
CA GLN A 781 -9.71 -45.51 -25.38
C GLN A 781 -9.19 -44.12 -24.99
N MET A 782 -10.07 -43.21 -24.56
CA MET A 782 -9.70 -41.89 -24.01
C MET A 782 -8.80 -42.03 -22.77
N GLU A 783 -9.14 -42.92 -21.84
CA GLU A 783 -8.30 -43.25 -20.66
C GLU A 783 -6.86 -43.66 -21.07
N LYS A 784 -6.73 -44.50 -22.11
CA LYS A 784 -5.42 -44.94 -22.64
C LYS A 784 -4.66 -43.80 -23.32
N GLN A 785 -5.34 -42.90 -24.01
CA GLN A 785 -4.73 -41.73 -24.63
C GLN A 785 -4.17 -40.78 -23.55
N GLU A 786 -4.96 -40.46 -22.52
CA GLU A 786 -4.53 -39.66 -21.36
C GLU A 786 -3.32 -40.29 -20.66
N TYR A 787 -3.33 -41.62 -20.46
CA TYR A 787 -2.23 -42.36 -19.85
C TYR A 787 -0.90 -42.21 -20.62
N GLU A 788 -0.91 -42.33 -21.95
CA GLU A 788 0.33 -42.15 -22.74
C GLU A 788 0.78 -40.69 -22.78
N ILE A 789 -0.13 -39.71 -22.89
CA ILE A 789 0.20 -38.27 -22.78
C ILE A 789 0.83 -37.97 -21.41
N ARG A 790 0.30 -38.53 -20.33
CA ARG A 790 0.86 -38.41 -18.97
C ARG A 790 2.26 -39.01 -18.86
N LYS A 791 2.47 -40.19 -19.42
CA LYS A 791 3.75 -40.93 -19.41
C LYS A 791 4.84 -40.20 -20.21
N GLU A 792 4.49 -39.59 -21.33
CA GLU A 792 5.39 -38.71 -22.08
C GLU A 792 5.69 -37.41 -21.32
N SER A 793 4.69 -36.79 -20.71
CA SER A 793 4.84 -35.61 -19.84
C SER A 793 5.75 -35.90 -18.63
N GLN A 794 5.65 -37.09 -18.05
CA GLN A 794 6.52 -37.56 -16.97
C GLN A 794 7.97 -37.72 -17.44
N LYS A 795 8.21 -38.32 -18.62
CA LYS A 795 9.55 -38.38 -19.24
C LYS A 795 10.13 -36.98 -19.45
N LEU A 796 9.31 -36.04 -19.91
CA LEU A 796 9.74 -34.66 -20.13
C LEU A 796 10.11 -33.95 -18.81
N SER A 797 9.33 -34.15 -17.74
CA SER A 797 9.68 -33.65 -16.40
C SER A 797 11.02 -34.20 -15.91
N GLN A 798 11.28 -35.50 -16.13
CA GLN A 798 12.57 -36.12 -15.79
C GLN A 798 13.71 -35.52 -16.60
N SER A 799 13.52 -35.28 -17.90
CA SER A 799 14.49 -34.58 -18.75
C SER A 799 14.78 -33.17 -18.25
N PHE A 800 13.77 -32.38 -17.87
CA PHE A 800 13.98 -31.05 -17.28
C PHE A 800 14.69 -31.09 -15.92
N SER A 801 14.46 -32.11 -15.09
CA SER A 801 15.23 -32.31 -13.86
C SER A 801 16.71 -32.53 -14.18
N LYS A 802 17.01 -33.46 -15.10
CA LYS A 802 18.38 -33.73 -15.57
C LYS A 802 19.04 -32.51 -16.24
N LEU A 803 18.26 -31.69 -16.95
CA LEU A 803 18.74 -30.46 -17.56
C LEU A 803 19.18 -29.43 -16.49
N GLY A 804 18.39 -29.26 -15.43
CA GLY A 804 18.78 -28.43 -14.27
C GLY A 804 19.94 -29.01 -13.45
N GLU A 805 20.02 -30.34 -13.35
CA GLU A 805 21.15 -31.04 -12.74
C GLU A 805 22.45 -30.87 -13.54
N LYS A 806 22.40 -30.76 -14.88
CA LYS A 806 23.54 -30.38 -15.72
C LYS A 806 23.84 -28.87 -15.68
N ASN A 807 22.83 -28.01 -15.79
CA ASN A 807 22.98 -26.56 -15.94
C ASN A 807 22.10 -25.81 -14.92
N PRO A 808 22.68 -25.06 -13.96
CA PRO A 808 21.94 -24.48 -12.86
C PRO A 808 21.21 -23.18 -13.23
N MET A 809 21.40 -22.65 -14.45
CA MET A 809 20.60 -21.55 -15.01
C MET A 809 19.18 -21.99 -15.44
N ILE A 810 18.95 -23.30 -15.58
CA ILE A 810 17.65 -23.82 -16.02
C ILE A 810 16.62 -23.67 -14.89
N PRO A 811 15.49 -22.95 -15.10
CA PRO A 811 14.47 -22.77 -14.08
C PRO A 811 13.91 -24.11 -13.59
N SER A 812 13.88 -24.28 -12.27
CA SER A 812 13.29 -25.46 -11.61
C SER A 812 11.81 -25.66 -11.97
N GLU A 813 11.16 -24.53 -12.30
CA GLU A 813 9.80 -24.28 -12.73
C GLU A 813 9.40 -25.14 -13.91
N LEU A 814 10.31 -25.46 -14.85
CA LEU A 814 10.05 -26.38 -15.96
C LEU A 814 9.71 -27.79 -15.46
N SER A 815 10.56 -28.32 -14.57
CA SER A 815 10.37 -29.65 -14.00
C SER A 815 9.15 -29.70 -13.06
N GLN A 816 8.89 -28.62 -12.32
CA GLN A 816 7.77 -28.50 -11.39
C GLN A 816 6.43 -28.30 -12.10
N GLY A 817 6.41 -27.48 -13.16
CA GLY A 817 5.25 -27.28 -14.03
C GLY A 817 4.79 -28.61 -14.62
N MET A 818 5.70 -29.35 -15.26
CA MET A 818 5.37 -30.69 -15.77
C MET A 818 4.92 -31.67 -14.67
N LYS A 819 5.45 -31.60 -13.44
CA LYS A 819 4.94 -32.42 -12.30
C LYS A 819 3.55 -32.01 -11.83
N GLN A 820 3.15 -30.75 -12.00
CA GLN A 820 1.78 -30.31 -11.72
C GLN A 820 0.84 -30.77 -12.85
N THR A 821 1.24 -30.58 -14.11
CA THR A 821 0.57 -31.13 -15.30
C THR A 821 0.34 -32.64 -15.18
N GLU A 822 1.36 -33.43 -14.82
CA GLU A 822 1.25 -34.89 -14.62
C GLU A 822 0.17 -35.27 -13.58
N ARG A 823 0.01 -34.47 -12.51
CA ARG A 823 -1.01 -34.70 -11.48
C ARG A 823 -2.42 -34.41 -12.00
N HIS A 824 -2.59 -33.37 -12.82
CA HIS A 824 -3.86 -33.07 -13.47
C HIS A 824 -4.22 -34.17 -14.47
N MET A 825 -3.26 -34.63 -15.29
CA MET A 825 -3.47 -35.75 -16.22
C MET A 825 -3.81 -37.05 -15.47
N LYS A 826 -3.17 -37.31 -14.32
CA LYS A 826 -3.49 -38.49 -13.49
C LYS A 826 -4.92 -38.42 -12.93
N GLN A 827 -5.43 -37.22 -12.65
CA GLN A 827 -6.80 -37.03 -12.21
C GLN A 827 -7.79 -37.16 -13.37
N ALA A 828 -7.45 -36.71 -14.58
CA ALA A 828 -8.22 -36.96 -15.80
C ALA A 828 -8.33 -38.46 -16.10
N GLU A 829 -7.22 -39.19 -16.13
CA GLU A 829 -7.15 -40.66 -16.29
C GLU A 829 -8.09 -41.37 -15.30
N LYS A 830 -7.99 -41.01 -14.01
CA LYS A 830 -8.87 -41.54 -12.96
C LYS A 830 -10.35 -41.22 -13.26
N ASN A 831 -10.66 -39.99 -13.63
CA ASN A 831 -12.03 -39.54 -13.88
C ASN A 831 -12.64 -40.21 -15.12
N LEU A 832 -11.88 -40.39 -16.20
CA LEU A 832 -12.31 -41.14 -17.40
C LEU A 832 -12.64 -42.60 -17.04
N ARG A 833 -11.75 -43.27 -16.30
CA ARG A 833 -11.97 -44.65 -15.82
C ARG A 833 -13.20 -44.78 -14.92
N GLU A 834 -13.42 -43.80 -14.05
CA GLU A 834 -14.57 -43.72 -13.14
C GLU A 834 -15.84 -43.13 -13.79
N GLN A 835 -15.82 -42.87 -15.11
CA GLN A 835 -16.93 -42.32 -15.91
C GLN A 835 -17.40 -40.91 -15.45
N ASN A 836 -16.55 -40.21 -14.70
CA ASN A 836 -16.75 -38.84 -14.20
C ASN A 836 -16.32 -37.79 -15.24
N ILE A 837 -16.89 -37.86 -16.45
CA ILE A 837 -16.45 -37.11 -17.65
C ILE A 837 -16.37 -35.60 -17.41
N SER A 838 -17.35 -35.00 -16.73
CA SER A 838 -17.34 -33.56 -16.43
C SER A 838 -16.21 -33.11 -15.49
N GLU A 839 -15.60 -34.02 -14.72
CA GLU A 839 -14.42 -33.74 -13.89
C GLU A 839 -13.11 -34.09 -14.62
N SER A 840 -13.14 -34.99 -15.61
CA SER A 840 -11.96 -35.21 -16.47
C SER A 840 -11.71 -33.99 -17.35
N ILE A 841 -12.73 -33.43 -18.01
CA ILE A 841 -12.63 -32.17 -18.80
C ILE A 841 -11.97 -31.03 -17.99
N LYS A 842 -12.35 -30.86 -16.71
CA LYS A 842 -11.71 -29.85 -15.84
C LYS A 842 -10.23 -30.15 -15.60
N SER A 843 -9.89 -31.42 -15.43
CA SER A 843 -8.52 -31.88 -15.19
C SER A 843 -7.67 -31.75 -16.45
N GLU A 844 -8.20 -32.14 -17.62
CA GLU A 844 -7.59 -32.00 -18.96
C GLU A 844 -7.31 -30.52 -19.29
N ASN A 845 -8.24 -29.62 -19.00
CA ASN A 845 -8.05 -28.18 -19.17
C ASN A 845 -6.95 -27.61 -18.23
N LEU A 846 -6.83 -28.12 -17.00
CA LEU A 846 -5.73 -27.76 -16.10
C LEU A 846 -4.39 -28.33 -16.59
N SER A 847 -4.38 -29.52 -17.19
CA SER A 847 -3.22 -30.10 -17.88
C SER A 847 -2.75 -29.22 -19.04
N LEU A 848 -3.67 -28.79 -19.92
CA LEU A 848 -3.38 -27.87 -21.03
C LEU A 848 -2.76 -26.57 -20.54
N LYS A 849 -3.35 -25.93 -19.51
CA LYS A 849 -2.80 -24.72 -18.91
C LYS A 849 -1.38 -24.91 -18.37
N GLY A 850 -1.09 -26.08 -17.80
CA GLY A 850 0.24 -26.46 -17.31
C GLY A 850 1.26 -26.68 -18.44
N LEU A 851 0.84 -27.28 -19.57
CA LEU A 851 1.66 -27.43 -20.78
C LEU A 851 2.00 -26.05 -21.37
N ASN A 852 0.99 -25.20 -21.64
CA ASN A 852 1.20 -23.87 -22.25
C ASN A 852 2.16 -23.02 -21.42
N LYS A 853 1.92 -22.89 -20.11
CA LYS A 853 2.80 -22.12 -19.21
C LYS A 853 4.25 -22.63 -19.22
N THR A 854 4.44 -23.94 -19.35
CA THR A 854 5.78 -24.54 -19.39
C THR A 854 6.45 -24.32 -20.75
N ARG A 855 5.67 -24.32 -21.84
CA ARG A 855 6.11 -23.99 -23.20
C ARG A 855 6.57 -22.55 -23.29
N ASP A 856 5.78 -21.60 -22.77
CA ASP A 856 6.11 -20.17 -22.76
C ASP A 856 7.45 -19.91 -22.07
N LEU A 857 7.72 -20.62 -20.96
CA LEU A 857 8.98 -20.52 -20.24
C LEU A 857 10.17 -21.01 -21.08
N LEU A 858 10.04 -22.13 -21.81
CA LEU A 858 11.07 -22.60 -22.75
C LEU A 858 11.29 -21.60 -23.90
N SER A 859 10.20 -21.04 -24.46
CA SER A 859 10.26 -20.06 -25.54
C SER A 859 10.95 -18.76 -25.08
N GLN A 860 10.66 -18.29 -23.87
CA GLN A 860 11.36 -17.15 -23.26
C GLN A 860 12.86 -17.42 -23.11
N MET A 861 13.25 -18.60 -22.61
CA MET A 861 14.67 -18.99 -22.47
C MET A 861 15.40 -19.07 -23.82
N LYS A 862 14.75 -19.62 -24.85
CA LYS A 862 15.30 -19.67 -26.21
C LYS A 862 15.54 -18.26 -26.76
N ASN A 863 14.59 -17.34 -26.55
CA ASN A 863 14.68 -15.97 -27.03
C ASN A 863 15.69 -15.13 -26.22
N SER A 864 15.82 -15.35 -24.90
CA SER A 864 16.75 -14.59 -24.05
C SER A 864 18.23 -14.89 -24.31
N ASN A 865 18.54 -16.03 -24.95
CA ASN A 865 19.90 -16.34 -25.43
C ASN A 865 20.15 -15.83 -26.87
N GLY A 866 19.15 -15.20 -27.51
CA GLY A 866 19.09 -14.93 -28.94
C GLY A 866 19.45 -13.52 -29.40
N GLU A 867 20.17 -12.71 -28.61
CA GLU A 867 20.63 -11.37 -29.06
C GLU A 867 21.91 -11.40 -29.91
N THR A 868 21.92 -12.26 -30.95
CA THR A 868 22.80 -12.14 -32.13
C THR A 868 22.07 -12.55 -33.40
N SER A 869 20.92 -11.92 -33.66
CA SER A 869 20.30 -11.90 -34.99
C SER A 869 20.08 -10.47 -35.45
N GLN A 870 20.58 -10.14 -36.64
CA GLN A 870 20.61 -8.79 -37.20
C GLN A 870 19.20 -8.26 -37.54
N ALA A 871 18.48 -7.75 -36.54
CA ALA A 871 17.29 -6.94 -36.76
C ALA A 871 17.71 -5.48 -37.05
N LYS A 872 17.41 -5.01 -38.27
CA LYS A 872 17.81 -3.72 -38.83
C LYS A 872 17.73 -2.55 -37.83
N ARG A 873 18.85 -1.82 -37.68
CA ARG A 873 18.84 -0.41 -37.26
C ARG A 873 18.04 0.40 -38.29
N GLN A 874 16.76 0.63 -38.03
CA GLN A 874 15.97 1.63 -38.75
C GLN A 874 15.65 2.78 -37.81
N ASN A 875 16.27 3.93 -38.06
CA ASN A 875 16.02 5.15 -37.30
C ASN A 875 14.53 5.52 -37.40
N SER A 876 13.83 5.55 -36.27
CA SER A 876 12.64 6.40 -36.11
C SER A 876 12.97 7.48 -35.08
N ARG A 877 12.74 8.74 -35.47
CA ARG A 877 13.00 9.90 -34.62
C ARG A 877 11.94 10.01 -33.52
N LYS A 878 12.31 10.66 -32.41
CA LYS A 878 11.41 11.17 -31.37
C LYS A 878 10.08 11.69 -31.93
N LEU A 879 8.97 11.31 -31.31
CA LEU A 879 7.99 12.26 -30.77
C LEU A 879 7.35 11.65 -29.50
N GLY A 880 6.83 12.49 -28.61
CA GLY A 880 6.50 12.11 -27.23
C GLY A 880 5.09 11.55 -26.99
N THR A 881 4.77 11.42 -25.70
CA THR A 881 3.49 10.97 -25.10
C THR A 881 3.20 9.45 -25.20
N GLY A 882 3.46 8.74 -24.11
CA GLY A 882 3.15 7.32 -23.94
C GLY A 882 3.74 6.78 -22.64
N SER A 883 2.90 6.45 -21.67
CA SER A 883 3.31 6.05 -20.32
C SER A 883 4.00 4.68 -20.29
N SER A 884 5.19 4.58 -19.68
CA SER A 884 5.72 3.27 -19.24
C SER A 884 4.80 2.66 -18.17
N PRO A 885 4.46 1.36 -18.24
CA PRO A 885 3.70 0.69 -17.20
C PRO A 885 4.49 0.58 -15.89
N ASP A 886 3.96 1.20 -14.84
CA ASP A 886 4.40 1.05 -13.46
C ASP A 886 4.24 -0.42 -13.01
N SER A 887 5.36 -1.09 -12.70
CA SER A 887 5.41 -2.51 -12.36
C SER A 887 4.91 -2.85 -10.95
N ARG A 888 4.42 -1.86 -10.18
CA ARG A 888 3.92 -2.05 -8.80
C ARG A 888 2.42 -1.79 -8.63
N ARG A 889 1.67 -1.64 -9.72
CA ARG A 889 0.20 -1.58 -9.64
C ARG A 889 -0.42 -2.92 -10.03
N GLY A 890 -0.98 -3.63 -9.05
CA GLY A 890 -1.84 -4.78 -9.30
C GLY A 890 -3.05 -4.35 -10.15
N GLY A 891 -3.07 -4.77 -11.40
CA GLY A 891 -4.11 -4.45 -12.38
C GLY A 891 -4.13 -5.54 -13.45
N ALA A 892 -5.33 -5.97 -13.84
CA ALA A 892 -5.50 -7.17 -14.66
C ALA A 892 -4.77 -7.08 -16.01
N SER A 893 -4.05 -8.14 -16.37
CA SER A 893 -3.39 -8.27 -17.67
C SER A 893 -4.39 -8.09 -18.80
N ARG A 894 -4.05 -7.20 -19.73
CA ARG A 894 -4.78 -6.98 -20.99
C ARG A 894 -4.90 -8.31 -21.74
N MET A 895 -6.12 -8.78 -21.98
CA MET A 895 -6.37 -10.01 -22.73
C MET A 895 -5.75 -9.93 -24.13
N GLN A 896 -4.69 -10.69 -24.39
CA GLN A 896 -4.41 -11.12 -25.76
C GLN A 896 -5.49 -12.13 -26.15
N LYS A 897 -6.00 -12.02 -27.38
CA LYS A 897 -7.10 -12.87 -27.87
C LYS A 897 -6.58 -14.26 -28.26
N GLU A 898 -6.34 -15.09 -27.26
CA GLU A 898 -6.21 -16.54 -27.46
C GLU A 898 -7.58 -17.14 -27.78
N ARG A 899 -7.60 -18.16 -28.66
CA ARG A 899 -8.79 -18.97 -28.88
C ARG A 899 -8.99 -19.94 -27.72
N VAL A 900 -9.57 -19.44 -26.64
CA VAL A 900 -10.38 -20.30 -25.77
C VAL A 900 -11.48 -20.88 -26.66
N LEU A 901 -11.65 -22.20 -26.66
CA LEU A 901 -12.90 -22.81 -27.09
C LEU A 901 -13.96 -22.42 -26.07
N LEU A 902 -14.56 -21.25 -26.30
CA LEU A 902 -15.84 -20.92 -25.72
C LEU A 902 -16.86 -21.98 -26.18
N PRO A 903 -17.81 -22.36 -25.33
CA PRO A 903 -19.04 -23.03 -25.75
C PRO A 903 -19.55 -22.45 -27.06
N ASP A 904 -19.70 -23.29 -28.09
CA ASP A 904 -20.30 -22.86 -29.36
C ASP A 904 -21.74 -22.39 -29.12
N GLU A 905 -22.32 -21.59 -30.03
CA GLU A 905 -23.64 -20.93 -29.86
C GLU A 905 -24.83 -21.93 -29.73
N ASN A 906 -24.52 -23.23 -29.75
CA ASN A 906 -25.42 -24.36 -29.56
C ASN A 906 -25.39 -24.96 -28.14
N GLN A 907 -24.39 -24.68 -27.30
CA GLN A 907 -24.25 -25.28 -25.95
C GLN A 907 -25.18 -24.69 -24.88
N TYR A 908 -25.84 -23.56 -25.14
CA TYR A 908 -27.04 -23.11 -24.40
C TYR A 908 -27.90 -22.21 -25.29
N LYS A 909 -28.96 -22.78 -25.89
CA LYS A 909 -29.99 -21.99 -26.60
C LYS A 909 -31.13 -21.65 -25.65
N ALA A 910 -31.09 -20.44 -25.10
CA ALA A 910 -32.33 -19.80 -24.67
C ALA A 910 -33.26 -19.62 -25.89
N PRO A 911 -34.59 -19.75 -25.76
CA PRO A 911 -35.52 -19.56 -26.87
C PRO A 911 -35.34 -18.21 -27.56
N LYS A 912 -35.58 -18.13 -28.88
CA LYS A 912 -35.43 -16.88 -29.67
C LYS A 912 -36.18 -15.70 -29.04
N GLU A 913 -37.35 -15.97 -28.47
CA GLU A 913 -38.21 -15.03 -27.73
C GLU A 913 -37.45 -14.29 -26.62
N PHE A 914 -36.53 -14.95 -25.91
CA PHE A 914 -35.72 -14.34 -24.86
C PHE A 914 -34.65 -13.37 -25.41
N ARG A 915 -34.10 -13.67 -26.60
CA ARG A 915 -33.15 -12.77 -27.31
C ARG A 915 -33.87 -11.51 -27.80
N GLU A 916 -35.14 -11.63 -28.21
CA GLU A 916 -35.99 -10.49 -28.58
C GLU A 916 -36.50 -9.70 -27.36
N GLU A 917 -36.86 -10.34 -26.25
CA GLU A 917 -37.20 -9.65 -25.00
C GLU A 917 -36.03 -8.83 -24.47
N ILE A 918 -34.81 -9.39 -24.45
CA ILE A 918 -33.61 -8.65 -24.01
C ILE A 918 -33.31 -7.47 -24.96
N LEU A 919 -33.41 -7.66 -26.28
CA LEU A 919 -33.19 -6.57 -27.24
C LEU A 919 -34.28 -5.48 -27.15
N ASN A 920 -35.52 -5.83 -26.83
CA ASN A 920 -36.60 -4.86 -26.59
C ASN A 920 -36.49 -4.18 -25.21
N ALA A 921 -35.97 -4.87 -24.20
CA ALA A 921 -35.66 -4.29 -22.89
C ALA A 921 -34.47 -3.31 -22.97
N MET A 922 -33.40 -3.67 -23.68
CA MET A 922 -32.21 -2.81 -23.88
C MET A 922 -32.49 -1.57 -24.73
N LYS A 923 -33.54 -1.58 -25.58
CA LYS A 923 -34.00 -0.39 -26.32
C LYS A 923 -34.78 0.62 -25.46
N LYS A 924 -35.20 0.25 -24.24
CA LYS A 924 -35.84 1.18 -23.29
C LYS A 924 -34.78 1.68 -22.30
N LYS A 925 -34.62 3.01 -22.18
CA LYS A 925 -33.70 3.62 -21.21
C LYS A 925 -33.96 3.07 -19.80
N ALA A 926 -32.87 2.78 -19.07
CA ALA A 926 -32.95 2.26 -17.71
C ALA A 926 -33.80 3.17 -16.80
N PRO A 927 -34.64 2.63 -15.90
CA PRO A 927 -35.35 3.43 -14.91
C PRO A 927 -34.37 4.11 -13.94
N LYS A 928 -34.60 5.40 -13.66
CA LYS A 928 -33.71 6.25 -12.82
C LYS A 928 -33.39 5.64 -11.45
N ASP A 929 -34.31 4.88 -10.88
CA ASP A 929 -34.18 4.29 -9.55
C ASP A 929 -33.06 3.23 -9.44
N TYR A 930 -32.55 2.72 -10.57
CA TYR A 930 -31.52 1.70 -10.63
C TYR A 930 -30.14 2.20 -11.10
N GLU A 931 -30.01 3.45 -11.57
CA GLU A 931 -28.72 4.04 -11.97
C GLU A 931 -27.68 3.98 -10.83
N ARG A 932 -28.12 4.14 -9.58
CA ARG A 932 -27.24 4.12 -8.40
C ARG A 932 -26.69 2.72 -8.10
N MET A 933 -27.51 1.68 -8.23
CA MET A 933 -27.08 0.28 -8.06
C MET A 933 -26.19 -0.19 -9.22
N ILE A 934 -26.43 0.28 -10.45
CA ILE A 934 -25.55 0.03 -11.59
C ILE A 934 -24.19 0.71 -11.39
N MET A 935 -24.18 1.94 -10.89
CA MET A 935 -22.96 2.66 -10.52
C MET A 935 -22.19 1.99 -9.37
N GLU A 936 -22.85 1.48 -8.33
CA GLU A 936 -22.20 0.72 -7.26
C GLU A 936 -21.63 -0.61 -7.78
N TYR A 937 -22.37 -1.35 -8.62
CA TYR A 937 -21.90 -2.58 -9.25
C TYR A 937 -20.64 -2.37 -10.11
N TYR A 938 -20.56 -1.26 -10.86
CA TYR A 938 -19.34 -0.91 -11.61
C TYR A 938 -18.21 -0.34 -10.73
N LYS A 939 -18.51 0.16 -9.53
CA LYS A 939 -17.52 0.67 -8.58
C LYS A 939 -16.81 -0.47 -7.83
N ASP A 940 -17.56 -1.51 -7.48
CA ASP A 940 -17.03 -2.76 -6.91
C ASP A 940 -16.22 -3.57 -7.93
N LEU A 941 -16.40 -3.33 -9.24
CA LEU A 941 -15.60 -3.91 -10.32
C LEU A 941 -14.25 -3.19 -10.56
N VAL A 942 -13.95 -2.11 -9.84
CA VAL A 942 -12.75 -1.26 -10.03
C VAL A 942 -11.98 -1.02 -8.71
N GLN A 943 -12.19 -1.85 -7.68
CA GLN A 943 -11.36 -1.90 -6.46
C GLN A 943 -10.52 -3.17 -6.38
#